data_AF-A0A0P6XZJ1-F1
#
_entry.id   AF-A0A0P6XZJ1-F1
#
_cell.length_a   1.000
_cell.length_b   1.000
_cell.length_c   1.000
_cell.angle_alpha   90.00
_cell.angle_beta   90.00
_cell.angle_gamma   90.00
#
_symmetry.space_group_name_H-M   'P 1'
#
loop_
_entity.id
_entity.type
_entity.pdbx_description
1 polymer ?
#
loop_
_entity_poly.entity_id
_entity_poly.type
_entity_poly.pdbx_seq_one_letter_code
_entity_poly.pdbx_strand_id
1 'polypeptide(L)'
;MTTGKTELITIALADSIDSILQQVRNAKAEHVDIFMPEGSISLQSRKTCDRLRETANREGIELTLYTSDPKVVKAALTCQMMVVEIEPSVVASKPAPAAAAPAQPVAPVSPEEDFLASLEGLPTASTTDRLQTSSSVSKPIASQPIPKPAPQQPRSEIDDWADALDSLSVASTAGETGLRQHEQARGNDNWDFDGFNDFSDTLSGDTATATATAPPARPRIRPEDIELTSDDMQRQDAKARRARSEQKRADEKAELKQQNAPKRNYPLWGMLILAAIAIAVLLWFLFGNKVASGVTILVRPAPSLGGQTYEDVRLNYQADPISEPSSAAIQGRLITVPISVPVRGTVITATEQPDQAASGRLEVYNRNTQAYPIPPNTRVKVLNAAGEEIIFLTQGEATIPEASSSITGVTNGVGSIQIVASAGGTRYNMPASGDVIWTIEGYEGALFAINSEPVQGGTTALLKLPTEADWLPLLPQAVAQFRSAIPAQMQTVLQEGEVLADVNFLPNVDDLTQDPSLYDVQTRPVAGTDGDFELIVTANFQGLAVRGNFAEQLNRALPNALRIKDPSFSTDTSSIVKSEVRLDDSGASLLLATVEVAPKTNLGLPDSTKLKIAESIKGLTPAEAMVQLQALRESGLIGDIVSVPEVERLPIDPAEINVQVQE
;
A
#
# COMPACT_ATOMS: atom_id res chain seq x y z
N MET A 1 4.88 15.36 23.01
CA MET A 1 4.15 16.31 22.16
C MET A 1 3.81 17.52 23.01
N THR A 2 4.57 18.60 22.87
CA THR A 2 4.29 19.88 23.53
C THR A 2 3.03 20.46 22.89
N THR A 3 2.00 20.72 23.68
CA THR A 3 0.74 21.35 23.26
C THR A 3 0.97 22.83 22.93
N GLY A 4 1.67 23.09 21.82
CA GLY A 4 1.79 24.42 21.24
C GLY A 4 0.46 24.86 20.62
N LYS A 5 0.13 26.14 20.73
CA LYS A 5 -1.08 26.70 20.12
C LYS A 5 -0.94 26.63 18.60
N THR A 6 -1.86 25.90 17.96
CA THR A 6 -1.93 25.73 16.49
C THR A 6 -3.07 26.59 15.92
N GLU A 7 -2.84 27.27 14.80
CA GLU A 7 -3.85 28.10 14.13
C GLU A 7 -3.93 27.78 12.63
N LEU A 8 -5.14 27.57 12.11
CA LEU A 8 -5.40 27.29 10.71
C LEU A 8 -5.77 28.59 9.97
N ILE A 9 -5.01 28.91 8.93
CA ILE A 9 -5.22 30.07 8.05
C ILE A 9 -5.66 29.58 6.68
N THR A 10 -6.80 30.08 6.19
CA THR A 10 -7.31 29.78 4.85
C THR A 10 -6.99 30.93 3.91
N ILE A 11 -6.27 30.65 2.81
CA ILE A 11 -5.82 31.65 1.83
C ILE A 11 -6.82 31.74 0.67
N ALA A 12 -7.24 32.95 0.30
CA ALA A 12 -8.05 33.16 -0.89
C ALA A 12 -7.19 33.18 -2.17
N LEU A 13 -7.78 32.82 -3.32
CA LEU A 13 -7.09 32.83 -4.62
C LEU A 13 -6.43 34.18 -4.99
N ALA A 14 -7.01 35.28 -4.51
CA ALA A 14 -6.55 36.65 -4.78
C ALA A 14 -5.58 37.21 -3.73
N ASP A 15 -5.30 36.48 -2.65
CA ASP A 15 -4.45 36.99 -1.57
C ASP A 15 -3.00 37.12 -2.05
N SER A 16 -2.43 38.31 -1.91
CA SER A 16 -1.02 38.57 -2.21
C SER A 16 -0.10 38.01 -1.12
N ILE A 17 1.16 37.74 -1.45
CA ILE A 17 2.16 37.24 -0.48
C ILE A 17 2.28 38.14 0.76
N ASP A 18 2.14 39.45 0.63
CA ASP A 18 2.23 40.38 1.76
C ASP A 18 1.01 40.24 2.70
N SER A 19 -0.17 39.94 2.16
CA SER A 19 -1.38 39.62 2.94
C SER A 19 -1.20 38.32 3.73
N ILE A 20 -0.68 37.27 3.07
CA ILE A 20 -0.38 35.97 3.72
C ILE A 20 0.62 36.18 4.86
N LEU A 21 1.70 36.92 4.63
CA LEU A 21 2.71 37.24 5.64
C LEU A 21 2.15 38.05 6.82
N GLN A 22 1.12 38.85 6.59
CA GLN A 22 0.45 39.62 7.64
C GLN A 22 -0.48 38.72 8.45
N GLN A 23 -1.22 37.81 7.81
CA GLN A 23 -2.06 36.83 8.49
C GLN A 23 -1.23 35.90 9.39
N VAL A 24 -0.11 35.37 8.90
CA VAL A 24 0.80 34.52 9.68
C VAL A 24 1.36 35.26 10.90
N ARG A 25 1.73 36.54 10.77
CA ARG A 25 2.19 37.36 11.91
C ARG A 25 1.09 37.67 12.93
N ASN A 26 -0.15 37.81 12.47
CA ASN A 26 -1.28 38.13 13.34
C ASN A 26 -1.75 36.93 14.18
N ALA A 27 -1.54 35.70 13.73
CA ALA A 27 -1.92 34.47 14.43
C ALA A 27 -1.28 34.35 15.84
N LYS A 28 -0.02 34.79 15.99
CA LYS A 28 0.75 34.65 17.24
C LYS A 28 0.70 33.21 17.80
N ALA A 29 0.73 32.23 16.91
CA ALA A 29 0.74 30.81 17.20
C ALA A 29 2.15 30.24 17.00
N GLU A 30 2.49 29.17 17.72
CA GLU A 30 3.79 28.48 17.55
C GLU A 30 3.81 27.64 16.27
N HIS A 31 2.64 27.11 15.89
CA HIS A 31 2.42 26.34 14.67
C HIS A 31 1.27 26.96 13.87
N VAL A 32 1.46 27.13 12.56
CA VAL A 32 0.44 27.69 11.67
C VAL A 32 0.25 26.77 10.46
N ASP A 33 -0.98 26.29 10.31
CA ASP A 33 -1.42 25.48 9.18
C ASP A 33 -2.01 26.40 8.11
N ILE A 34 -1.49 26.33 6.89
CA ILE A 34 -1.95 27.17 5.78
C ILE A 34 -2.70 26.29 4.78
N PHE A 35 -4.00 26.48 4.64
CA PHE A 35 -4.81 25.86 3.60
C PHE A 35 -4.85 26.75 2.36
N MET A 36 -4.37 26.23 1.24
CA MET A 36 -4.30 26.96 -0.01
C MET A 36 -4.99 26.25 -1.17
N PRO A 37 -6.04 26.87 -1.76
CA PRO A 37 -6.78 26.28 -2.85
C PRO A 37 -5.93 26.19 -4.13
N GLU A 38 -6.34 25.30 -5.02
CA GLU A 38 -5.73 25.14 -6.34
C GLU A 38 -5.77 26.46 -7.14
N GLY A 39 -4.67 26.79 -7.82
CA GLY A 39 -4.60 27.98 -8.69
C GLY A 39 -4.16 29.27 -7.98
N SER A 40 -3.82 29.22 -6.69
CA SER A 40 -3.22 30.36 -5.99
C SER A 40 -1.85 30.71 -6.59
N ILE A 41 -1.68 31.96 -7.03
CA ILE A 41 -0.47 32.41 -7.74
C ILE A 41 0.64 32.79 -6.74
N SER A 42 0.28 33.15 -5.51
CA SER A 42 1.15 33.83 -4.55
C SER A 42 2.33 32.99 -4.04
N LEU A 43 2.23 31.66 -4.10
CA LEU A 43 3.26 30.71 -3.65
C LEU A 43 3.75 29.76 -4.75
N GLN A 44 3.43 30.04 -6.03
CA GLN A 44 3.97 29.24 -7.15
C GLN A 44 5.46 29.54 -7.44
N SER A 45 5.97 30.67 -6.94
CA SER A 45 7.36 31.09 -7.15
C SER A 45 8.23 30.71 -5.96
N ARG A 46 9.42 30.15 -6.24
CA ARG A 46 10.43 29.87 -5.22
C ARG A 46 10.75 31.11 -4.36
N LYS A 47 10.83 32.28 -4.97
CA LYS A 47 11.17 33.53 -4.27
C LYS A 47 10.10 33.91 -3.22
N THR A 48 8.83 33.62 -3.48
CA THR A 48 7.76 33.93 -2.54
C THR A 48 7.64 32.89 -1.42
N CYS A 49 7.83 31.60 -1.73
CA CYS A 49 7.94 30.54 -0.70
C CYS A 49 9.14 30.77 0.23
N ASP A 50 10.33 31.10 -0.31
CA ASP A 50 11.51 31.40 0.51
C ASP A 50 11.25 32.61 1.44
N ARG A 51 10.56 33.65 0.95
CA ARG A 51 10.19 34.82 1.76
C ARG A 51 9.20 34.48 2.88
N LEU A 52 8.23 33.61 2.62
CA LEU A 52 7.28 33.12 3.63
C LEU A 52 8.01 32.33 4.73
N ARG A 53 8.83 31.36 4.33
CA ARG A 53 9.63 30.55 5.26
C ARG A 53 10.59 31.40 6.10
N GLU A 54 11.33 32.33 5.48
CA GLU A 54 12.27 33.18 6.21
C GLU A 54 11.56 34.07 7.23
N THR A 55 10.37 34.57 6.89
CA THR A 55 9.57 35.39 7.81
C THR A 55 9.06 34.53 8.97
N ALA A 56 8.54 33.33 8.72
CA ALA A 56 8.08 32.44 9.77
C ALA A 56 9.22 32.00 10.71
N ASN A 57 10.38 31.62 10.16
CA ASN A 57 11.56 31.26 10.94
C ASN A 57 12.06 32.43 11.81
N ARG A 58 11.97 33.66 11.31
CA ARG A 58 12.36 34.87 12.07
C ARG A 58 11.43 35.13 13.25
N GLU A 59 10.16 34.79 13.13
CA GLU A 59 9.15 34.92 14.17
C GLU A 59 9.06 33.67 15.07
N GLY A 60 9.82 32.61 14.78
CA GLY A 60 9.79 31.35 15.54
C GLY A 60 8.50 30.54 15.32
N ILE A 61 7.86 30.69 14.15
CA ILE A 61 6.62 30.00 13.78
C ILE A 61 6.96 28.81 12.88
N GLU A 62 6.45 27.64 13.22
CA GLU A 62 6.50 26.45 12.35
C GLU A 62 5.32 26.47 11.38
N LEU A 63 5.57 26.18 10.09
CA LEU A 63 4.57 26.25 9.03
C LEU A 63 4.33 24.89 8.39
N THR A 64 3.05 24.51 8.26
CA THR A 64 2.61 23.37 7.45
C THR A 64 1.68 23.86 6.33
N LEU A 65 2.00 23.51 5.09
CA LEU A 65 1.24 23.94 3.90
C LEU A 65 0.38 22.81 3.36
N TYR A 66 -0.93 23.04 3.29
CA TYR A 66 -1.94 22.14 2.75
C TYR A 66 -2.40 22.65 1.38
N THR A 67 -2.10 21.92 0.31
CA THR A 67 -2.44 22.34 -1.05
C THR A 67 -2.60 21.16 -2.01
N SER A 68 -3.44 21.33 -3.04
CA SER A 68 -3.55 20.40 -4.18
C SER A 68 -2.86 20.93 -5.45
N ASP A 69 -2.24 22.13 -5.41
CA ASP A 69 -1.60 22.74 -6.59
C ASP A 69 -0.16 22.20 -6.76
N PRO A 70 0.14 21.44 -7.83
CA PRO A 70 1.45 20.82 -8.03
C PRO A 70 2.58 21.86 -8.19
N LYS A 71 2.28 23.08 -8.67
CA LYS A 71 3.28 24.15 -8.79
C LYS A 71 3.69 24.67 -7.42
N VAL A 72 2.73 24.80 -6.51
CA VAL A 72 2.99 25.20 -5.13
C VAL A 72 3.74 24.10 -4.41
N VAL A 73 3.29 22.84 -4.50
CA VAL A 73 3.97 21.69 -3.86
C VAL A 73 5.45 21.68 -4.25
N LYS A 74 5.75 21.79 -5.56
CA LYS A 74 7.12 21.84 -6.06
C LYS A 74 7.91 23.04 -5.51
N ALA A 75 7.31 24.23 -5.46
CA ALA A 75 7.96 25.43 -4.95
C ALA A 75 8.26 25.31 -3.45
N ALA A 76 7.30 24.82 -2.66
CA ALA A 76 7.42 24.64 -1.21
C ALA A 76 8.44 23.55 -0.83
N LEU A 77 8.46 22.41 -1.54
CA LEU A 77 9.50 21.37 -1.38
C LEU A 77 10.90 21.90 -1.71
N THR A 78 11.04 22.71 -2.76
CA THR A 78 12.32 23.35 -3.13
C THR A 78 12.80 24.31 -2.03
N CYS A 79 11.85 24.93 -1.32
CA CYS A 79 12.11 25.80 -0.18
C CYS A 79 12.17 25.05 1.15
N GLN A 80 12.14 23.71 1.18
CA GLN A 80 12.17 22.91 2.42
C GLN A 80 11.07 23.33 3.43
N MET A 81 9.88 23.67 2.94
CA MET A 81 8.70 23.83 3.79
C MET A 81 8.02 22.48 3.99
N MET A 82 7.37 22.28 5.13
CA MET A 82 6.53 21.10 5.35
C MET A 82 5.25 21.25 4.50
N VAL A 83 5.00 20.27 3.64
CA VAL A 83 3.85 20.28 2.72
C VAL A 83 3.07 18.99 2.90
N VAL A 84 1.76 19.11 3.03
CA VAL A 84 0.81 18.01 2.96
C VAL A 84 0.01 18.20 1.67
N GLU A 85 0.26 17.33 0.69
CA GLU A 85 -0.49 17.30 -0.55
C GLU A 85 -1.90 16.77 -0.26
N ILE A 86 -2.92 17.54 -0.63
CA ILE A 86 -4.31 17.12 -0.51
C ILE A 86 -4.75 16.64 -1.88
N GLU A 87 -5.15 15.37 -1.98
CA GLU A 87 -5.78 14.88 -3.21
C GLU A 87 -7.07 15.68 -3.46
N PRO A 88 -7.25 16.25 -4.67
CA PRO A 88 -8.48 16.95 -4.99
C PRO A 88 -9.63 15.94 -4.87
N SER A 89 -10.46 16.10 -3.86
CA SER A 89 -11.66 15.28 -3.73
C SER A 89 -12.46 15.48 -5.02
N VAL A 90 -12.65 14.39 -5.76
CA VAL A 90 -13.41 14.35 -7.01
C VAL A 90 -14.89 14.55 -6.68
N VAL A 91 -15.25 15.75 -6.22
CA VAL A 91 -16.62 16.22 -6.27
C VAL A 91 -16.84 16.61 -7.72
N ALA A 92 -17.37 15.66 -8.49
CA ALA A 92 -17.83 15.90 -9.85
C ALA A 92 -18.83 17.05 -9.83
N SER A 93 -18.35 18.28 -10.04
CA SER A 93 -19.19 19.43 -10.29
C SER A 93 -19.86 19.18 -11.63
N LYS A 94 -21.13 18.76 -11.56
CA LYS A 94 -22.03 18.67 -12.70
C LYS A 94 -21.88 19.96 -13.53
N PRO A 95 -21.51 19.88 -14.82
CA PRO A 95 -21.27 21.07 -15.63
C PRO A 95 -22.55 21.91 -15.65
N ALA A 96 -22.43 23.15 -15.17
CA ALA A 96 -23.52 24.10 -15.20
C ALA A 96 -23.99 24.28 -16.66
N PRO A 97 -25.29 24.21 -16.94
CA PRO A 97 -25.81 24.44 -18.29
C PRO A 97 -25.41 25.85 -18.76
N ALA A 98 -24.89 25.91 -19.98
CA ALA A 98 -24.38 27.13 -20.61
C ALA A 98 -25.39 28.28 -20.49
N ALA A 99 -25.04 29.28 -19.68
CA ALA A 99 -25.78 30.53 -19.59
C ALA A 99 -25.64 31.30 -20.90
N ALA A 100 -26.77 31.77 -21.41
CA ALA A 100 -26.86 32.61 -22.60
C ALA A 100 -26.07 33.91 -22.43
N ALA A 101 -25.53 34.40 -23.56
CA ALA A 101 -24.66 35.56 -23.66
C ALA A 101 -25.22 36.82 -22.94
N PRO A 102 -24.40 37.53 -22.14
CA PRO A 102 -24.80 38.81 -21.58
C PRO A 102 -24.72 39.92 -22.64
N ALA A 103 -25.77 40.75 -22.67
CA ALA A 103 -25.78 42.01 -23.40
C ALA A 103 -24.78 43.01 -22.79
N GLN A 104 -24.26 43.87 -23.66
CA GLN A 104 -23.23 44.88 -23.38
C GLN A 104 -23.61 45.81 -22.19
N PRO A 105 -22.66 46.14 -21.29
CA PRO A 105 -22.86 47.17 -20.28
C PRO A 105 -22.62 48.57 -20.85
N VAL A 106 -23.62 49.44 -20.69
CA VAL A 106 -23.52 50.90 -20.80
C VAL A 106 -22.92 51.44 -19.51
N ALA A 107 -21.89 52.27 -19.63
CA ALA A 107 -21.19 52.91 -18.52
C ALA A 107 -22.08 53.89 -17.74
N PRO A 108 -22.01 53.90 -16.39
CA PRO A 108 -22.41 55.06 -15.60
C PRO A 108 -21.19 55.85 -15.10
N VAL A 109 -21.37 57.16 -15.21
CA VAL A 109 -20.47 58.26 -14.84
C VAL A 109 -20.45 58.43 -13.32
N SER A 110 -19.26 58.65 -12.76
CA SER A 110 -19.00 59.07 -11.36
C SER A 110 -19.70 60.38 -11.00
N PRO A 111 -20.06 60.59 -9.72
CA PRO A 111 -19.26 61.54 -8.95
C PRO A 111 -19.04 61.13 -7.49
N GLU A 112 -17.77 61.14 -7.09
CA GLU A 112 -17.33 61.34 -5.71
C GLU A 112 -17.31 62.84 -5.45
N GLU A 113 -17.94 63.28 -4.35
CA GLU A 113 -17.68 64.50 -3.56
C GLU A 113 -18.96 64.80 -2.75
N ASP A 114 -19.06 64.31 -1.50
CA ASP A 114 -19.86 64.95 -0.43
C ASP A 114 -19.90 64.23 0.94
N PHE A 115 -19.27 63.07 1.13
CA PHE A 115 -19.43 62.33 2.41
C PHE A 115 -18.36 62.59 3.49
N LEU A 116 -17.30 63.36 3.20
CA LEU A 116 -16.22 63.64 4.17
C LEU A 116 -16.39 64.93 4.98
N ALA A 117 -17.57 65.58 4.94
CA ALA A 117 -17.83 66.84 5.63
C ALA A 117 -18.72 66.72 6.89
N SER A 118 -18.91 65.53 7.46
CA SER A 118 -19.81 65.36 8.61
C SER A 118 -19.37 64.27 9.59
N LEU A 119 -18.26 64.44 10.30
CA LEU A 119 -18.05 63.79 11.61
C LEU A 119 -16.86 64.35 12.43
N GLU A 120 -16.61 65.66 12.33
CA GLU A 120 -15.65 66.36 13.19
C GLU A 120 -16.43 67.19 14.22
N GLY A 121 -16.61 66.66 15.43
CA GLY A 121 -17.47 67.30 16.43
C GLY A 121 -17.55 66.68 17.84
N LEU A 122 -16.41 66.64 18.56
CA LEU A 122 -16.27 66.79 20.05
C LEU A 122 -16.85 65.70 21.01
N PRO A 123 -16.47 65.67 22.31
CA PRO A 123 -15.17 65.90 22.95
C PRO A 123 -14.75 64.79 23.93
N THR A 124 -13.45 64.74 24.22
CA THR A 124 -12.81 64.04 25.35
C THR A 124 -13.18 64.66 26.70
N ALA A 125 -13.53 63.83 27.69
CA ALA A 125 -13.44 64.20 29.11
C ALA A 125 -13.04 63.00 29.97
N SER A 126 -11.91 63.15 30.64
CA SER A 126 -11.43 62.36 31.77
C SER A 126 -12.31 62.58 33.01
N THR A 127 -12.41 61.62 33.93
CA THR A 127 -12.08 61.78 35.37
C THR A 127 -12.49 60.56 36.19
N THR A 128 -11.60 60.29 37.13
CA THR A 128 -11.46 59.32 38.22
C THR A 128 -12.61 59.24 39.24
N ASP A 129 -12.72 58.04 39.82
CA ASP A 129 -12.84 57.74 41.27
C ASP A 129 -14.22 57.76 41.97
N ARG A 130 -14.39 56.71 42.81
CA ARG A 130 -14.91 56.75 44.19
C ARG A 130 -16.23 56.01 44.55
N LEU A 131 -16.00 54.87 45.24
CA LEU A 131 -16.66 54.30 46.45
C LEU A 131 -18.15 53.83 46.48
N GLN A 132 -18.24 52.54 46.86
CA GLN A 132 -18.98 51.97 48.00
C GLN A 132 -20.49 51.63 47.94
N THR A 133 -20.72 50.39 48.46
CA THR A 133 -21.88 49.82 49.21
C THR A 133 -23.18 49.59 48.42
N SER A 134 -23.87 48.46 48.50
CA SER A 134 -24.20 47.66 49.69
C SER A 134 -24.80 46.27 49.36
N SER A 135 -24.61 45.40 50.35
CA SER A 135 -25.26 44.16 50.79
C SER A 135 -26.69 43.81 50.32
N SER A 136 -26.91 42.52 50.00
CA SER A 136 -28.08 41.66 50.34
C SER A 136 -28.04 40.38 49.47
N VAL A 137 -28.49 39.18 49.82
CA VAL A 137 -29.09 38.57 51.01
C VAL A 137 -28.83 37.07 50.85
N SER A 138 -28.32 36.42 51.89
CA SER A 138 -28.15 34.96 51.96
C SER A 138 -29.46 34.29 52.37
N LYS A 139 -29.85 33.21 51.71
CA LYS A 139 -30.92 32.30 52.15
C LYS A 139 -30.37 30.86 52.17
N PRO A 140 -30.45 30.14 53.31
CA PRO A 140 -29.93 28.78 53.42
C PRO A 140 -30.92 27.76 52.86
N ILE A 141 -30.42 26.85 52.03
CA ILE A 141 -31.12 25.66 51.53
C ILE A 141 -31.05 24.58 52.62
N ALA A 142 -32.20 23.99 52.90
CA ALA A 142 -32.38 22.89 53.84
C ALA A 142 -31.72 21.61 53.32
N SER A 143 -30.92 20.99 54.19
CA SER A 143 -30.27 19.69 54.01
C SER A 143 -31.32 18.56 53.99
N GLN A 144 -31.38 17.79 52.91
CA GLN A 144 -32.00 16.47 52.90
C GLN A 144 -30.95 15.37 53.14
N PRO A 145 -31.30 14.28 53.86
CA PRO A 145 -30.37 13.24 54.24
C PRO A 145 -30.04 12.29 53.08
N ILE A 146 -28.74 12.02 52.92
CA ILE A 146 -28.14 11.06 51.99
C ILE A 146 -28.54 9.63 52.42
N PRO A 147 -29.16 8.80 51.55
CA PRO A 147 -29.29 7.37 51.79
C PRO A 147 -27.96 6.65 51.47
N LYS A 148 -27.61 5.78 52.40
CA LYS A 148 -26.43 4.91 52.47
C LYS A 148 -26.38 3.93 51.29
N PRO A 149 -25.29 3.82 50.51
CA PRO A 149 -25.16 2.80 49.47
C PRO A 149 -24.88 1.42 50.10
N ALA A 150 -25.57 0.41 49.59
CA ALA A 150 -25.36 -1.01 49.89
C ALA A 150 -24.08 -1.53 49.20
N PRO A 151 -23.39 -2.55 49.77
CA PRO A 151 -22.12 -3.05 49.25
C PRO A 151 -22.32 -3.83 47.94
N GLN A 152 -21.67 -3.39 46.87
CA GLN A 152 -21.52 -4.15 45.63
C GLN A 152 -20.45 -5.23 45.81
N GLN A 153 -20.82 -6.47 45.48
CA GLN A 153 -19.91 -7.60 45.35
C GLN A 153 -19.07 -7.45 44.07
N PRO A 154 -17.78 -7.81 44.08
CA PRO A 154 -16.97 -7.82 42.85
C PRO A 154 -17.34 -9.04 41.99
N ARG A 155 -17.79 -8.78 40.76
CA ARG A 155 -17.81 -9.78 39.67
C ARG A 155 -16.42 -9.80 39.04
N SER A 156 -15.74 -10.93 39.17
CA SER A 156 -14.57 -11.31 38.41
C SER A 156 -15.03 -12.10 37.18
N GLU A 157 -15.01 -11.49 35.99
CA GLU A 157 -15.25 -12.15 34.70
C GLU A 157 -14.39 -11.45 33.63
N ILE A 158 -13.06 -11.62 33.68
CA ILE A 158 -12.14 -11.32 32.56
C ILE A 158 -10.94 -12.28 32.62
N ASP A 159 -11.15 -13.60 32.57
CA ASP A 159 -10.01 -14.55 32.49
C ASP A 159 -10.26 -15.82 31.62
N ASP A 160 -11.37 -15.94 30.87
CA ASP A 160 -11.71 -17.19 30.15
C ASP A 160 -11.42 -17.20 28.62
N TRP A 161 -10.60 -16.28 28.10
CA TRP A 161 -10.27 -16.25 26.65
C TRP A 161 -8.97 -16.95 26.26
N ALA A 162 -8.17 -17.43 27.23
CA ALA A 162 -6.85 -18.02 26.96
C ALA A 162 -6.88 -19.54 26.64
N ASP A 163 -7.96 -20.26 26.98
CA ASP A 163 -8.02 -21.73 26.85
C ASP A 163 -8.64 -22.23 25.52
N ALA A 164 -9.07 -21.33 24.62
CA ALA A 164 -9.77 -21.71 23.39
C ALA A 164 -8.87 -21.92 22.15
N LEU A 165 -7.57 -21.58 22.22
CA LEU A 165 -6.66 -21.66 21.06
C LEU A 165 -5.74 -22.90 21.02
N ASP A 166 -5.72 -23.72 22.09
CA ASP A 166 -4.81 -24.87 22.19
C ASP A 166 -5.44 -26.21 21.76
N SER A 167 -6.63 -26.19 21.16
CA SER A 167 -7.40 -27.40 20.80
C SER A 167 -7.52 -27.71 19.30
N LEU A 168 -6.78 -27.01 18.42
CA LEU A 168 -6.84 -27.22 16.96
C LEU A 168 -5.61 -27.91 16.34
N SER A 169 -4.70 -28.49 17.14
CA SER A 169 -3.44 -29.08 16.67
C SER A 169 -3.38 -30.62 16.74
N VAL A 170 -4.48 -31.37 16.59
CA VAL A 170 -4.40 -32.84 16.45
C VAL A 170 -5.53 -33.40 15.56
N ALA A 171 -5.31 -33.46 14.25
CA ALA A 171 -5.96 -34.44 13.35
C ALA A 171 -5.39 -34.37 11.92
N SER A 172 -4.30 -35.09 11.63
CA SER A 172 -3.93 -35.47 10.24
C SER A 172 -2.80 -36.51 10.24
N THR A 173 -3.05 -37.68 10.82
CA THR A 173 -2.23 -38.89 10.61
C THR A 173 -3.11 -40.12 10.80
N ALA A 174 -3.63 -40.68 9.70
CA ALA A 174 -3.87 -42.13 9.54
C ALA A 174 -4.58 -42.45 8.21
N GLY A 175 -3.96 -43.35 7.43
CA GLY A 175 -4.61 -44.27 6.50
C GLY A 175 -4.79 -43.76 5.07
N GLU A 176 -4.55 -44.51 4.00
CA GLU A 176 -4.19 -45.92 3.86
C GLU A 176 -3.62 -46.17 2.45
N THR A 177 -2.50 -46.89 2.43
CA THR A 177 -2.10 -47.95 1.49
C THR A 177 -2.95 -48.28 0.25
N GLY A 178 -2.25 -48.33 -0.90
CA GLY A 178 -2.26 -49.51 -1.77
C GLY A 178 -2.67 -49.31 -3.24
N LEU A 179 -1.70 -49.37 -4.18
CA LEU A 179 -1.52 -50.50 -5.11
C LEU A 179 -0.53 -50.19 -6.27
N ARG A 180 0.45 -51.10 -6.43
CA ARG A 180 1.13 -51.61 -7.65
C ARG A 180 1.78 -50.62 -8.62
N GLN A 181 3.12 -50.59 -8.68
CA GLN A 181 3.98 -51.43 -9.54
C GLN A 181 3.62 -51.38 -11.03
N HIS A 182 4.39 -50.59 -11.79
CA HIS A 182 4.96 -51.06 -13.06
C HIS A 182 6.34 -50.41 -13.31
N GLU A 183 7.23 -51.29 -13.73
CA GLU A 183 8.65 -51.11 -14.05
C GLU A 183 8.95 -50.16 -15.22
N GLN A 184 10.10 -49.49 -15.07
CA GLN A 184 11.20 -49.36 -16.03
C GLN A 184 11.01 -48.66 -17.39
N ALA A 185 11.81 -47.59 -17.51
CA ALA A 185 12.95 -47.46 -18.43
C ALA A 185 12.83 -46.47 -19.59
N ARG A 186 13.85 -45.61 -19.59
CA ARG A 186 14.54 -44.96 -20.72
C ARG A 186 13.79 -43.87 -21.49
N GLY A 187 14.53 -42.79 -21.69
CA GLY A 187 14.40 -41.97 -22.89
C GLY A 187 14.57 -40.49 -22.59
N ASN A 188 15.81 -40.01 -22.64
CA ASN A 188 16.10 -38.66 -23.10
C ASN A 188 15.34 -38.48 -24.41
N ASP A 189 14.41 -37.51 -24.47
CA ASP A 189 14.06 -36.87 -25.73
C ASP A 189 13.63 -35.42 -25.51
N ASN A 190 14.16 -34.63 -26.43
CA ASN A 190 14.03 -33.21 -26.70
C ASN A 190 12.57 -32.72 -26.64
N TRP A 191 12.30 -31.69 -25.85
CA TRP A 191 11.00 -31.00 -25.89
C TRP A 191 11.05 -29.89 -26.95
N ASP A 192 10.63 -30.24 -28.17
CA ASP A 192 10.20 -29.27 -29.18
C ASP A 192 8.76 -28.83 -28.83
N PHE A 193 8.59 -27.52 -28.71
CA PHE A 193 7.35 -26.84 -28.30
C PHE A 193 6.64 -26.34 -29.56
N ASP A 194 5.75 -27.15 -30.13
CA ASP A 194 4.80 -26.72 -31.16
C ASP A 194 3.45 -27.41 -30.91
N GLY A 195 2.44 -26.64 -30.49
CA GLY A 195 1.10 -27.19 -30.27
C GLY A 195 0.13 -26.31 -29.49
N PHE A 196 -0.10 -25.07 -29.93
CA PHE A 196 -1.28 -24.29 -29.50
C PHE A 196 -2.17 -24.00 -30.70
N ASN A 197 -3.16 -24.86 -30.91
CA ASN A 197 -4.42 -24.60 -31.58
C ASN A 197 -5.23 -25.90 -31.48
N ASP A 198 -6.20 -25.96 -30.56
CA ASP A 198 -7.58 -26.40 -30.82
C ASP A 198 -8.33 -26.58 -29.48
N PHE A 199 -9.05 -25.56 -29.01
CA PHE A 199 -10.07 -25.71 -27.97
C PHE A 199 -11.12 -24.60 -28.14
N SER A 200 -12.00 -24.79 -29.13
CA SER A 200 -13.30 -24.12 -29.16
C SER A 200 -14.34 -25.08 -29.73
N ASP A 201 -14.90 -25.93 -28.87
CA ASP A 201 -16.29 -26.35 -28.94
C ASP A 201 -16.63 -27.23 -27.75
N THR A 202 -17.54 -26.75 -26.89
CA THR A 202 -18.70 -27.48 -26.34
C THR A 202 -19.18 -26.77 -25.08
N LEU A 203 -20.30 -26.04 -25.18
CA LEU A 203 -21.45 -26.19 -24.28
C LEU A 203 -22.57 -25.24 -24.71
N SER A 204 -23.59 -25.85 -25.31
CA SER A 204 -24.91 -25.28 -25.54
C SER A 204 -25.83 -25.64 -24.36
N GLY A 205 -26.77 -24.73 -24.07
CA GLY A 205 -27.90 -24.89 -23.13
C GLY A 205 -27.73 -24.03 -21.88
N ASP A 206 -28.61 -23.13 -21.47
CA ASP A 206 -30.01 -22.93 -21.82
C ASP A 206 -30.49 -21.51 -21.48
N THR A 207 -31.51 -21.09 -22.23
CA THR A 207 -32.51 -20.02 -22.05
C THR A 207 -32.53 -19.09 -20.81
N ALA A 208 -32.55 -17.78 -21.05
CA ALA A 208 -33.57 -16.86 -20.53
C ALA A 208 -33.57 -15.49 -21.25
N THR A 209 -34.75 -15.09 -21.71
CA THR A 209 -35.11 -13.82 -22.35
C THR A 209 -34.97 -12.60 -21.43
N ALA A 210 -34.24 -11.57 -21.87
CA ALA A 210 -34.51 -10.18 -21.49
C ALA A 210 -33.94 -9.20 -22.53
N THR A 211 -34.82 -8.32 -23.03
CA THR A 211 -34.63 -7.20 -23.95
C THR A 211 -33.50 -6.24 -23.54
N ALA A 212 -32.52 -6.02 -24.43
CA ALA A 212 -31.62 -4.87 -24.36
C ALA A 212 -31.15 -4.43 -25.76
N THR A 213 -31.16 -3.11 -25.94
CA THR A 213 -30.95 -2.31 -27.16
C THR A 213 -29.54 -2.48 -27.74
N ALA A 214 -29.45 -2.60 -29.07
CA ALA A 214 -28.22 -2.83 -29.82
C ALA A 214 -27.28 -1.59 -29.88
N PRO A 215 -25.95 -1.76 -29.72
CA PRO A 215 -24.96 -0.74 -30.05
C PRO A 215 -24.62 -0.72 -31.56
N PRO A 216 -24.16 0.43 -32.12
CA PRO A 216 -23.94 0.56 -33.55
C PRO A 216 -22.78 -0.31 -34.05
N ALA A 217 -23.02 -0.97 -35.18
CA ALA A 217 -22.08 -1.86 -35.86
C ALA A 217 -20.80 -1.12 -36.30
N ARG A 218 -19.64 -1.65 -35.92
CA ARG A 218 -18.34 -1.24 -36.50
C ARG A 218 -18.26 -1.74 -37.95
N PRO A 219 -17.73 -0.95 -38.90
CA PRO A 219 -17.60 -1.36 -40.29
C PRO A 219 -16.60 -2.53 -40.40
N ARG A 220 -17.08 -3.67 -40.94
CA ARG A 220 -16.22 -4.77 -41.39
C ARG A 220 -15.44 -4.28 -42.62
N ILE A 221 -14.15 -4.01 -42.45
CA ILE A 221 -13.20 -3.81 -43.55
C ILE A 221 -13.07 -5.16 -44.27
N ARG A 222 -13.35 -5.19 -45.56
CA ARG A 222 -13.26 -6.40 -46.36
C ARG A 222 -11.81 -6.60 -46.80
N PRO A 223 -11.31 -7.85 -46.87
CA PRO A 223 -9.93 -8.13 -47.28
C PRO A 223 -9.60 -7.65 -48.70
N GLU A 224 -10.60 -7.36 -49.53
CA GLU A 224 -10.42 -6.70 -50.84
C GLU A 224 -10.07 -5.20 -50.78
N ASP A 225 -10.20 -4.50 -49.64
CA ASP A 225 -9.94 -3.05 -49.52
C ASP A 225 -8.49 -2.72 -49.05
N ILE A 226 -7.62 -3.73 -48.93
CA ILE A 226 -6.20 -3.54 -48.60
C ILE A 226 -5.42 -3.52 -49.91
N GLU A 227 -5.39 -2.36 -50.58
CA GLU A 227 -4.47 -2.15 -51.71
C GLU A 227 -3.04 -2.09 -51.19
N LEU A 228 -2.28 -3.18 -51.35
CA LEU A 228 -0.83 -3.15 -51.13
C LEU A 228 -0.22 -2.13 -52.07
N THR A 229 0.42 -1.11 -51.50
CA THR A 229 1.16 -0.13 -52.28
C THR A 229 2.27 -0.83 -53.08
N SER A 230 2.58 -0.31 -54.27
CA SER A 230 3.61 -0.86 -55.15
C SER A 230 4.99 -1.02 -54.48
N ASP A 231 5.25 -0.21 -53.45
CA ASP A 231 6.49 -0.27 -52.67
C ASP A 231 6.53 -1.49 -51.73
N ASP A 232 5.40 -1.89 -51.14
CA ASP A 232 5.33 -3.09 -50.29
C ASP A 232 5.48 -4.37 -51.13
N MET A 233 4.94 -4.36 -52.35
CA MET A 233 5.08 -5.46 -53.29
C MET A 233 6.55 -5.64 -53.74
N GLN A 234 7.29 -4.55 -53.96
CA GLN A 234 8.73 -4.61 -54.25
C GLN A 234 9.56 -5.10 -53.05
N ARG A 235 9.17 -4.74 -51.82
CA ARG A 235 9.87 -5.22 -50.60
C ARG A 235 9.65 -6.71 -50.35
N GLN A 236 8.45 -7.24 -50.63
CA GLN A 236 8.20 -8.68 -50.55
C GLN A 236 9.00 -9.47 -51.59
N ASP A 237 9.07 -8.97 -52.84
CA ASP A 237 9.85 -9.62 -53.90
C ASP A 237 11.36 -9.62 -53.58
N ALA A 238 11.88 -8.54 -52.99
CA ALA A 238 13.27 -8.47 -52.55
C ALA A 238 13.58 -9.47 -51.41
N LYS A 239 12.65 -9.66 -50.47
CA LYS A 239 12.76 -10.67 -49.40
C LYS A 239 12.71 -12.10 -49.95
N ALA A 240 11.79 -12.38 -50.87
CA ALA A 240 11.65 -13.70 -51.49
C ALA A 240 12.90 -14.10 -52.31
N ARG A 241 13.55 -13.14 -52.98
CA ARG A 241 14.81 -13.39 -53.71
C ARG A 241 16.00 -13.68 -52.79
N ARG A 242 16.09 -13.04 -51.62
CA ARG A 242 17.15 -13.31 -50.63
C ARG A 242 17.01 -14.71 -50.02
N ALA A 243 15.80 -15.10 -49.62
CA ALA A 243 15.53 -16.42 -49.06
C ALA A 243 15.90 -17.56 -50.02
N ARG A 244 15.56 -17.44 -51.33
CA ARG A 244 15.94 -18.45 -52.34
C ARG A 244 17.45 -18.53 -52.59
N SER A 245 18.19 -17.44 -52.40
CA SER A 245 19.66 -17.44 -52.59
C SER A 245 20.40 -18.10 -51.42
N GLU A 246 19.85 -18.04 -50.21
CA GLU A 246 20.43 -18.68 -49.02
C GLU A 246 20.18 -20.19 -49.03
N GLN A 247 18.99 -20.64 -49.44
CA GLN A 247 18.69 -22.07 -49.59
C GLN A 247 19.60 -22.75 -50.61
N LYS A 248 19.87 -22.10 -51.75
CA LYS A 248 20.76 -22.64 -52.79
C LYS A 248 22.22 -22.79 -52.31
N ARG A 249 22.68 -21.89 -51.43
CA ARG A 249 24.02 -21.99 -50.82
C ARG A 249 24.11 -23.04 -49.71
N ALA A 250 23.01 -23.32 -49.01
CA ALA A 250 22.96 -24.39 -48.01
C ALA A 250 23.01 -25.77 -48.67
N ASP A 251 22.27 -25.95 -49.77
CA ASP A 251 22.22 -27.21 -50.52
C ASP A 251 23.57 -27.51 -51.22
N GLU A 252 24.22 -26.49 -51.80
CA GLU A 252 25.55 -26.64 -52.43
C GLU A 252 26.64 -27.01 -51.41
N LYS A 253 26.50 -26.56 -50.14
CA LYS A 253 27.40 -26.92 -49.04
C LYS A 253 27.13 -28.33 -48.49
N ALA A 254 25.90 -28.82 -48.61
CA ALA A 254 25.52 -30.18 -48.23
C ALA A 254 26.03 -31.21 -49.25
N GLU A 255 25.96 -30.91 -50.56
CA GLU A 255 26.47 -31.80 -51.62
C GLU A 255 28.01 -31.92 -51.61
N LEU A 256 28.74 -30.83 -51.31
CA LEU A 256 30.21 -30.84 -51.23
C LEU A 256 30.77 -31.68 -50.07
N LYS A 257 29.98 -32.01 -49.04
CA LYS A 257 30.41 -32.89 -47.93
C LYS A 257 30.19 -34.38 -48.21
N GLN A 258 29.39 -34.76 -49.21
CA GLN A 258 29.09 -36.16 -49.49
C GLN A 258 30.04 -36.84 -50.50
N GLN A 259 30.91 -36.08 -51.18
CA GLN A 259 31.81 -36.63 -52.21
C GLN A 259 33.23 -36.99 -51.75
N ASN A 260 33.61 -36.78 -50.48
CA ASN A 260 34.95 -37.09 -49.98
C ASN A 260 34.94 -38.07 -48.78
N ALA A 261 34.30 -39.22 -48.95
CA ALA A 261 34.51 -40.37 -48.07
C ALA A 261 35.56 -41.32 -48.70
N PRO A 262 36.81 -41.35 -48.22
CA PRO A 262 37.82 -42.27 -48.74
C PRO A 262 37.45 -43.71 -48.38
N LYS A 263 37.14 -44.53 -49.40
CA LYS A 263 37.05 -46.00 -49.29
C LYS A 263 38.44 -46.55 -48.94
N ARG A 264 38.70 -46.77 -47.65
CA ARG A 264 39.96 -47.29 -47.12
C ARG A 264 39.78 -48.78 -46.78
N ASN A 265 40.27 -49.65 -47.66
CA ASN A 265 40.34 -51.10 -47.43
C ASN A 265 41.34 -51.41 -46.31
N TYR A 266 40.86 -51.89 -45.15
CA TYR A 266 41.70 -52.51 -44.11
C TYR A 266 41.07 -53.80 -43.56
N PRO A 267 41.25 -54.94 -44.23
CA PRO A 267 40.72 -56.20 -43.70
C PRO A 267 41.60 -56.83 -42.60
N LEU A 268 42.81 -56.31 -42.33
CA LEU A 268 43.76 -56.97 -41.40
C LEU A 268 44.15 -56.14 -40.16
N TRP A 269 44.21 -54.80 -40.25
CA TRP A 269 44.45 -53.94 -39.08
C TRP A 269 43.20 -53.79 -38.18
N GLY A 270 42.00 -53.86 -38.76
CA GLY A 270 40.75 -53.83 -37.99
C GLY A 270 40.63 -54.98 -37.00
N MET A 271 41.10 -56.18 -37.35
CA MET A 271 41.14 -57.35 -36.46
C MET A 271 42.12 -57.19 -35.30
N LEU A 272 43.31 -56.59 -35.54
CA LEU A 272 44.27 -56.33 -34.47
C LEU A 272 43.79 -55.24 -33.50
N ILE A 273 43.13 -54.20 -34.00
CA ILE A 273 42.51 -53.17 -33.16
C ILE A 273 41.33 -53.76 -32.38
N LEU A 274 40.50 -54.60 -33.01
CA LEU A 274 39.42 -55.31 -32.31
C LEU A 274 39.95 -56.28 -31.25
N ALA A 275 41.05 -56.99 -31.51
CA ALA A 275 41.70 -57.84 -30.53
C ALA A 275 42.31 -57.04 -29.37
N ALA A 276 42.94 -55.89 -29.65
CA ALA A 276 43.46 -55.00 -28.62
C ALA A 276 42.33 -54.37 -27.79
N ILE A 277 41.21 -54.00 -28.41
CA ILE A 277 40.00 -53.53 -27.72
C ILE A 277 39.41 -54.67 -26.88
N ALA A 278 39.32 -55.89 -27.40
CA ALA A 278 38.81 -57.04 -26.65
C ALA A 278 39.71 -57.36 -25.45
N ILE A 279 41.04 -57.27 -25.59
CA ILE A 279 41.98 -57.42 -24.47
C ILE A 279 41.85 -56.27 -23.48
N ALA A 280 41.69 -55.03 -23.94
CA ALA A 280 41.48 -53.87 -23.07
C ALA A 280 40.13 -53.97 -22.32
N VAL A 281 39.07 -54.45 -22.97
CA VAL A 281 37.77 -54.71 -22.36
C VAL A 281 37.87 -55.87 -21.37
N LEU A 282 38.60 -56.94 -21.69
CA LEU A 282 38.83 -58.07 -20.79
C LEU A 282 39.65 -57.65 -19.57
N LEU A 283 40.71 -56.85 -19.76
CA LEU A 283 41.50 -56.26 -18.67
C LEU A 283 40.66 -55.26 -17.85
N TRP A 284 39.80 -54.47 -18.46
CA TRP A 284 38.86 -53.60 -17.75
C TRP A 284 37.80 -54.40 -16.98
N PHE A 285 37.35 -55.55 -17.50
CA PHE A 285 36.43 -56.43 -16.78
C PHE A 285 37.11 -57.16 -15.61
N LEU A 286 38.37 -57.57 -15.78
CA LEU A 286 39.15 -58.29 -14.76
C LEU A 286 39.74 -57.36 -13.68
N PHE A 287 40.13 -56.14 -14.03
CA PHE A 287 40.79 -55.19 -13.12
C PHE A 287 39.98 -53.91 -12.86
N GLY A 288 39.18 -53.44 -13.81
CA GLY A 288 38.38 -52.21 -13.67
C GLY A 288 37.24 -52.33 -12.66
N ASN A 289 36.65 -53.52 -12.51
CA ASN A 289 35.60 -53.76 -11.51
C ASN A 289 36.11 -53.77 -10.06
N LYS A 290 37.42 -53.91 -9.82
CA LYS A 290 37.99 -53.83 -8.47
C LYS A 290 38.27 -52.40 -8.00
N VAL A 291 38.26 -51.42 -8.90
CA VAL A 291 38.50 -50.00 -8.55
C VAL A 291 37.17 -49.23 -8.36
N ALA A 292 36.03 -49.81 -8.77
CA ALA A 292 34.73 -49.15 -8.76
C ALA A 292 33.81 -49.52 -7.58
N SER A 293 34.20 -50.45 -6.69
CA SER A 293 33.41 -50.81 -5.50
C SER A 293 33.73 -49.96 -4.27
N GLY A 294 34.34 -48.79 -4.47
CA GLY A 294 34.59 -47.85 -3.38
C GLY A 294 33.30 -47.19 -2.93
N VAL A 295 32.96 -47.36 -1.65
CA VAL A 295 31.81 -46.66 -1.05
C VAL A 295 32.20 -45.20 -0.87
N THR A 296 31.48 -44.30 -1.55
CA THR A 296 31.73 -42.85 -1.43
C THR A 296 30.81 -42.24 -0.38
N ILE A 297 31.37 -41.59 0.62
CA ILE A 297 30.62 -40.90 1.68
C ILE A 297 30.82 -39.40 1.48
N LEU A 298 29.70 -38.67 1.40
CA LEU A 298 29.69 -37.23 1.19
C LEU A 298 29.52 -36.54 2.54
N VAL A 299 30.53 -35.78 2.95
CA VAL A 299 30.57 -35.08 4.23
C VAL A 299 30.88 -33.61 4.00
N ARG A 300 30.17 -32.69 4.67
CA ARG A 300 30.53 -31.27 4.70
C ARG A 300 31.59 -31.03 5.78
N PRO A 301 32.58 -30.16 5.55
CA PRO A 301 33.54 -29.81 6.58
C PRO A 301 32.83 -29.10 7.74
N ALA A 302 33.35 -29.26 8.96
CA ALA A 302 32.83 -28.51 10.11
C ALA A 302 32.98 -27.00 9.83
N PRO A 303 31.99 -26.16 10.18
CA PRO A 303 32.15 -24.72 10.10
C PRO A 303 33.40 -24.36 10.91
N SER A 304 34.40 -23.78 10.24
CA SER A 304 35.65 -23.44 10.88
C SER A 304 35.38 -22.42 11.98
N LEU A 305 35.68 -22.81 13.22
CA LEU A 305 35.68 -21.94 14.39
C LEU A 305 36.64 -20.77 14.09
N GLY A 306 36.08 -19.62 13.72
CA GLY A 306 36.85 -18.46 13.24
C GLY A 306 36.18 -17.63 12.13
N GLY A 307 34.96 -17.97 11.71
CA GLY A 307 34.19 -17.11 10.82
C GLY A 307 33.93 -15.73 11.45
N GLN A 308 34.11 -14.67 10.67
CA GLN A 308 33.68 -13.32 11.06
C GLN A 308 32.27 -13.07 10.54
N THR A 309 31.43 -12.51 11.40
CA THR A 309 30.07 -12.10 11.04
C THR A 309 30.04 -10.59 10.86
N TYR A 310 29.57 -10.13 9.69
CA TYR A 310 29.34 -8.73 9.41
C TYR A 310 27.85 -8.46 9.40
N GLU A 311 27.38 -7.66 10.36
CA GLU A 311 25.99 -7.20 10.40
C GLU A 311 25.80 -5.97 9.50
N ASP A 312 24.60 -5.70 8.99
CA ASP A 312 24.27 -4.47 8.25
C ASP A 312 25.25 -4.11 7.12
N VAL A 313 25.50 -5.05 6.21
CA VAL A 313 26.30 -4.77 5.01
C VAL A 313 25.38 -4.13 3.97
N ARG A 314 25.66 -2.87 3.63
CA ARG A 314 24.89 -2.10 2.64
C ARG A 314 25.55 -2.15 1.26
N LEU A 315 24.75 -2.44 0.24
CA LEU A 315 25.15 -2.43 -1.16
C LEU A 315 24.37 -1.35 -1.89
N ASN A 316 25.08 -0.42 -2.52
CA ASN A 316 24.45 0.57 -3.39
C ASN A 316 24.07 -0.09 -4.72
N TYR A 317 23.01 0.39 -5.35
CA TYR A 317 22.69 0.04 -6.73
C TYR A 317 22.58 1.31 -7.56
N GLN A 318 22.84 1.19 -8.86
CA GLN A 318 22.78 2.31 -9.80
C GLN A 318 22.24 1.84 -11.15
N ALA A 319 21.48 2.70 -11.84
CA ALA A 319 20.88 2.37 -13.12
C ALA A 319 21.93 2.24 -14.24
N ASP A 320 23.01 3.01 -14.16
CA ASP A 320 24.04 3.07 -15.18
C ASP A 320 24.90 1.79 -15.22
N PRO A 321 25.34 1.37 -16.43
CA PRO A 321 26.22 0.21 -16.57
C PRO A 321 27.49 0.31 -15.73
N ILE A 322 27.76 -0.75 -14.98
CA ILE A 322 28.96 -0.84 -14.13
C ILE A 322 30.05 -1.54 -14.95
N SER A 323 30.98 -0.75 -15.50
CA SER A 323 32.15 -1.27 -16.22
C SER A 323 33.30 -1.68 -15.31
N GLU A 324 33.32 -1.20 -14.06
CA GLU A 324 34.44 -1.40 -13.15
C GLU A 324 34.29 -2.71 -12.34
N PRO A 325 35.23 -3.67 -12.45
CA PRO A 325 35.14 -4.94 -11.73
C PRO A 325 35.30 -4.80 -10.21
N SER A 326 35.96 -3.73 -9.74
CA SER A 326 36.13 -3.36 -8.33
C SER A 326 34.93 -2.63 -7.72
N SER A 327 33.86 -2.41 -8.48
CA SER A 327 32.68 -1.72 -7.96
C SER A 327 31.96 -2.56 -6.91
N ALA A 328 31.60 -1.93 -5.79
CA ALA A 328 30.73 -2.47 -4.76
C ALA A 328 29.24 -2.25 -5.07
N ALA A 329 28.91 -1.72 -6.26
CA ALA A 329 27.54 -1.46 -6.67
C ALA A 329 26.97 -2.57 -7.56
N ILE A 330 25.64 -2.68 -7.52
CA ILE A 330 24.84 -3.54 -8.40
C ILE A 330 24.18 -2.68 -9.48
N GLN A 331 24.12 -3.18 -10.71
CA GLN A 331 23.43 -2.47 -11.78
C GLN A 331 21.92 -2.78 -11.68
N GLY A 332 21.17 -1.84 -11.14
CA GLY A 332 19.75 -2.01 -10.90
C GLY A 332 19.02 -0.68 -10.79
N ARG A 333 17.69 -0.75 -10.93
CA ARG A 333 16.77 0.37 -10.87
C ARG A 333 15.62 0.01 -9.95
N LEU A 334 15.30 0.90 -9.03
CA LEU A 334 14.12 0.76 -8.19
C LEU A 334 12.87 0.92 -9.06
N ILE A 335 11.93 -0.02 -8.93
CA ILE A 335 10.60 0.05 -9.51
C ILE A 335 9.59 0.20 -8.39
N THR A 336 8.61 1.08 -8.59
CA THR A 336 7.49 1.28 -7.67
C THR A 336 6.21 1.08 -8.45
N VAL A 337 5.34 0.19 -7.96
CA VAL A 337 4.11 -0.18 -8.64
C VAL A 337 2.94 -0.13 -7.64
N PRO A 338 1.92 0.71 -7.89
CA PRO A 338 0.67 0.64 -7.15
C PRO A 338 -0.08 -0.62 -7.59
N ILE A 339 -0.41 -1.49 -6.64
CA ILE A 339 -1.18 -2.70 -6.91
C ILE A 339 -2.50 -2.59 -6.15
N SER A 340 -3.60 -2.77 -6.87
CA SER A 340 -4.95 -2.77 -6.30
C SER A 340 -5.54 -4.17 -6.39
N VAL A 341 -6.08 -4.65 -5.27
CA VAL A 341 -6.63 -5.99 -5.12
C VAL A 341 -8.09 -5.86 -4.66
N PRO A 342 -9.07 -6.31 -5.46
CA PRO A 342 -10.48 -6.32 -5.08
C PRO A 342 -10.85 -7.60 -4.31
N VAL A 343 -11.51 -7.43 -3.16
CA VAL A 343 -12.10 -8.50 -2.35
C VAL A 343 -13.57 -8.20 -2.12
N ARG A 344 -14.46 -9.19 -2.20
CA ARG A 344 -15.89 -8.99 -1.94
C ARG A 344 -16.22 -9.25 -0.48
N GLY A 345 -17.07 -8.39 0.07
CA GLY A 345 -17.56 -8.44 1.43
C GLY A 345 -19.06 -8.20 1.50
N THR A 346 -19.64 -8.46 2.67
CA THR A 346 -21.04 -8.18 2.98
C THR A 346 -21.10 -7.34 4.26
N VAL A 347 -21.86 -6.26 4.26
CA VAL A 347 -22.06 -5.42 5.45
C VAL A 347 -22.78 -6.23 6.52
N ILE A 348 -22.14 -6.38 7.68
CA ILE A 348 -22.64 -7.15 8.81
C ILE A 348 -23.64 -6.31 9.60
N THR A 349 -23.34 -5.03 9.79
CA THR A 349 -24.15 -4.11 10.61
C THR A 349 -24.71 -2.97 9.77
N ALA A 350 -26.05 -2.89 9.70
CA ALA A 350 -26.70 -1.73 9.10
C ALA A 350 -26.51 -0.50 9.99
N THR A 351 -26.09 0.62 9.38
CA THR A 351 -25.91 1.89 10.10
C THR A 351 -27.12 2.77 9.87
N GLU A 352 -27.69 3.31 10.94
CA GLU A 352 -28.73 4.33 10.84
C GLU A 352 -28.15 5.60 10.23
N GLN A 353 -28.64 5.98 9.06
CA GLN A 353 -28.29 7.22 8.41
C GLN A 353 -29.50 8.16 8.40
N PRO A 354 -29.28 9.47 8.56
CA PRO A 354 -30.36 10.43 8.48
C PRO A 354 -30.92 10.47 7.05
N ASP A 355 -32.24 10.34 6.93
CA ASP A 355 -32.94 10.26 5.63
C ASP A 355 -33.76 11.53 5.38
N GLN A 356 -34.87 11.70 6.10
CA GLN A 356 -35.71 12.90 5.98
C GLN A 356 -35.50 13.88 7.13
N ALA A 357 -35.53 15.17 6.81
CA ALA A 357 -35.46 16.26 7.78
C ALA A 357 -36.84 16.53 8.40
N ALA A 358 -36.86 16.72 9.73
CA ALA A 358 -38.09 17.10 10.41
C ALA A 358 -38.49 18.54 10.03
N SER A 359 -39.78 18.80 9.90
CA SER A 359 -40.33 20.12 9.61
C SER A 359 -41.49 20.44 10.53
N GLY A 360 -41.73 21.72 10.74
CA GLY A 360 -42.78 22.18 11.63
C GLY A 360 -42.93 23.68 11.63
N ARG A 361 -43.73 24.18 12.58
CA ARG A 361 -44.11 25.58 12.67
C ARG A 361 -43.85 26.07 14.10
N LEU A 362 -43.16 27.19 14.22
CA LEU A 362 -42.95 27.86 15.50
C LEU A 362 -43.83 29.09 15.61
N GLU A 363 -44.31 29.35 16.82
CA GLU A 363 -44.91 30.63 17.21
C GLU A 363 -43.82 31.51 17.81
N VAL A 364 -43.67 32.71 17.25
CA VAL A 364 -42.65 33.68 17.65
C VAL A 364 -43.35 34.87 18.27
N TYR A 365 -42.91 35.22 19.47
CA TYR A 365 -43.44 36.30 20.26
C TYR A 365 -42.43 37.44 20.31
N ASN A 366 -42.89 38.63 19.92
CA ASN A 366 -42.13 39.86 19.96
C ASN A 366 -42.56 40.71 21.16
N ARG A 367 -41.58 41.09 22.00
CA ARG A 367 -41.81 41.95 23.17
C ARG A 367 -41.57 43.43 22.89
N ASN A 368 -40.97 43.75 21.74
CA ASN A 368 -40.61 45.12 21.39
C ASN A 368 -41.71 45.79 20.57
N THR A 369 -41.77 47.11 20.63
CA THR A 369 -42.72 47.95 19.88
C THR A 369 -42.27 48.20 18.43
N GLN A 370 -41.45 47.32 17.86
CA GLN A 370 -41.01 47.38 16.46
C GLN A 370 -41.18 46.00 15.85
N ALA A 371 -41.67 45.93 14.62
CA ALA A 371 -41.78 44.68 13.88
C ALA A 371 -40.38 44.19 13.46
N TYR A 372 -40.15 42.88 13.50
CA TYR A 372 -38.89 42.26 13.08
C TYR A 372 -39.08 41.39 11.84
N PRO A 373 -38.40 41.68 10.72
CA PRO A 373 -38.31 40.75 9.61
C PRO A 373 -37.30 39.64 9.97
N ILE A 374 -37.69 38.39 9.80
CA ILE A 374 -36.83 37.20 9.90
C ILE A 374 -36.61 36.69 8.48
N PRO A 375 -35.38 36.74 7.94
CA PRO A 375 -35.11 36.23 6.61
C PRO A 375 -35.23 34.69 6.55
N PRO A 376 -35.32 34.10 5.35
CA PRO A 376 -35.16 32.65 5.19
C PRO A 376 -33.75 32.20 5.58
N ASN A 377 -33.61 30.92 5.93
CA ASN A 377 -32.37 30.27 6.39
C ASN A 377 -31.78 30.85 7.70
N THR A 378 -32.56 31.58 8.49
CA THR A 378 -32.18 31.95 9.85
C THR A 378 -32.14 30.70 10.73
N ARG A 379 -31.06 30.56 11.50
CA ARG A 379 -30.85 29.43 12.40
C ARG A 379 -31.70 29.58 13.66
N VAL A 380 -32.40 28.52 14.02
CA VAL A 380 -33.17 28.40 15.26
C VAL A 380 -32.60 27.23 16.05
N LYS A 381 -32.18 27.49 17.28
CA LYS A 381 -31.49 26.56 18.17
C LYS A 381 -32.40 26.15 19.31
N VAL A 382 -32.39 24.86 19.64
CA VAL A 382 -33.12 24.31 20.78
C VAL A 382 -32.39 23.08 21.32
N LEU A 383 -32.58 22.77 22.60
CA LEU A 383 -32.10 21.53 23.20
C LEU A 383 -33.17 20.44 23.07
N ASN A 384 -32.79 19.26 22.59
CA ASN A 384 -33.68 18.10 22.54
C ASN A 384 -33.84 17.44 23.92
N ALA A 385 -34.66 16.39 24.01
CA ALA A 385 -34.88 15.65 25.27
C ALA A 385 -33.61 14.99 25.84
N ALA A 386 -32.59 14.75 25.01
CA ALA A 386 -31.28 14.23 25.41
C ALA A 386 -30.30 15.35 25.85
N GLY A 387 -30.70 16.62 25.77
CA GLY A 387 -29.85 17.77 26.10
C GLY A 387 -28.89 18.18 24.98
N GLU A 388 -29.07 17.67 23.77
CA GLU A 388 -28.25 18.02 22.60
C GLU A 388 -28.83 19.25 21.89
N GLU A 389 -27.96 20.16 21.46
CA GLU A 389 -28.35 21.30 20.64
C GLU A 389 -28.67 20.85 19.21
N ILE A 390 -29.91 21.07 18.79
CA ILE A 390 -30.38 20.82 17.43
C ILE A 390 -30.71 22.16 16.75
N ILE A 391 -30.42 22.21 15.45
CA ILE A 391 -30.54 23.40 14.63
C ILE A 391 -31.62 23.20 13.58
N PHE A 392 -32.47 24.20 13.44
CA PHE A 392 -33.47 24.32 12.40
C PHE A 392 -33.21 25.59 11.59
N LEU A 393 -33.70 25.62 10.35
CA LEU A 393 -33.60 26.72 9.42
C LEU A 393 -35.00 27.21 9.06
N THR A 394 -35.20 28.53 9.01
CA THR A 394 -36.45 29.11 8.51
C THR A 394 -36.59 28.89 7.00
N GLN A 395 -37.77 28.52 6.52
CA GLN A 395 -37.97 28.24 5.08
C GLN A 395 -38.36 29.47 4.24
N GLY A 396 -38.89 30.51 4.87
CA GLY A 396 -39.37 31.72 4.19
C GLY A 396 -39.15 32.97 5.04
N GLU A 397 -39.23 34.13 4.38
CA GLU A 397 -39.23 35.40 5.08
C GLU A 397 -40.53 35.54 5.89
N ALA A 398 -40.42 35.97 7.14
CA ALA A 398 -41.55 36.20 8.01
C ALA A 398 -41.37 37.49 8.79
N THR A 399 -42.38 38.34 8.82
CA THR A 399 -42.37 39.55 9.65
C THR A 399 -43.16 39.30 10.93
N ILE A 400 -42.49 39.40 12.08
CA ILE A 400 -43.13 39.28 13.38
C ILE A 400 -43.69 40.64 13.78
N PRO A 401 -45.01 40.77 14.03
CA PRO A 401 -45.63 42.03 14.41
C PRO A 401 -45.02 42.64 15.68
N GLU A 402 -45.15 43.95 15.84
CA GLU A 402 -44.74 44.65 17.07
C GLU A 402 -45.68 44.35 18.26
N ALA A 403 -45.15 44.50 19.48
CA ALA A 403 -45.95 44.46 20.70
C ALA A 403 -46.80 45.73 20.83
N SER A 404 -48.07 45.55 21.18
CA SER A 404 -49.00 46.67 21.42
C SER A 404 -49.09 46.99 22.92
N SER A 405 -48.82 48.24 23.28
CA SER A 405 -49.01 48.75 24.63
C SER A 405 -50.43 49.31 24.80
N SER A 406 -51.17 48.77 25.77
CA SER A 406 -52.51 49.23 26.15
C SER A 406 -52.54 49.65 27.62
N ILE A 407 -53.60 50.34 28.04
CA ILE A 407 -53.81 50.72 29.45
C ILE A 407 -53.84 49.49 30.37
N THR A 408 -54.23 48.32 29.84
CA THR A 408 -54.30 47.04 30.55
C THR A 408 -52.98 46.26 30.58
N GLY A 409 -51.95 46.72 29.87
CA GLY A 409 -50.63 46.07 29.80
C GLY A 409 -50.06 45.95 28.39
N VAL A 410 -48.88 45.32 28.28
CA VAL A 410 -48.21 45.01 27.02
C VAL A 410 -48.72 43.68 26.49
N THR A 411 -49.26 43.67 25.27
CA THR A 411 -49.61 42.45 24.54
C THR A 411 -48.51 42.18 23.52
N ASN A 412 -47.86 41.02 23.61
CA ASN A 412 -46.79 40.65 22.68
C ASN A 412 -47.32 40.56 21.24
N GLY A 413 -46.52 40.99 20.28
CA GLY A 413 -46.78 40.69 18.87
C GLY A 413 -46.57 39.20 18.63
N VAL A 414 -47.48 38.53 17.94
CA VAL A 414 -47.39 37.09 17.66
C VAL A 414 -47.31 36.89 16.16
N GLY A 415 -46.24 36.22 15.72
CA GLY A 415 -46.07 35.77 14.35
C GLY A 415 -45.74 34.29 14.33
N SER A 416 -45.64 33.71 13.13
CA SER A 416 -45.29 32.31 13.01
C SER A 416 -44.37 32.06 11.82
N ILE A 417 -43.41 31.16 12.02
CA ILE A 417 -42.36 30.82 11.07
C ILE A 417 -42.39 29.33 10.78
N GLN A 418 -42.17 28.97 9.51
CA GLN A 418 -41.96 27.57 9.10
C GLN A 418 -40.48 27.23 9.24
N ILE A 419 -40.20 26.07 9.84
CA ILE A 419 -38.85 25.60 10.10
C ILE A 419 -38.63 24.21 9.51
N VAL A 420 -37.39 23.93 9.12
CA VAL A 420 -36.91 22.62 8.70
C VAL A 420 -35.60 22.30 9.41
N ALA A 421 -35.42 21.07 9.87
CA ALA A 421 -34.20 20.63 10.51
C ALA A 421 -33.02 20.78 9.55
N SER A 422 -31.87 21.22 10.07
CA SER A 422 -30.67 21.37 9.25
C SER A 422 -30.11 20.04 8.73
N ALA A 423 -30.54 18.91 9.31
CA ALA A 423 -30.18 17.56 8.89
C ALA A 423 -31.37 16.60 9.05
N GLY A 424 -31.28 15.45 8.40
CA GLY A 424 -32.23 14.35 8.58
C GLY A 424 -32.19 13.73 9.97
N GLY A 425 -33.15 12.88 10.29
CA GLY A 425 -33.09 11.99 11.44
C GLY A 425 -34.21 12.18 12.46
N THR A 426 -34.51 11.11 13.17
CA THR A 426 -35.59 11.04 14.18
C THR A 426 -35.32 11.93 15.39
N ARG A 427 -34.05 12.27 15.67
CA ARG A 427 -33.64 13.17 16.76
C ARG A 427 -34.16 14.61 16.63
N TYR A 428 -34.56 15.01 15.42
CA TYR A 428 -35.12 16.34 15.15
C TYR A 428 -36.64 16.38 15.32
N ASN A 429 -37.28 15.25 15.62
CA ASN A 429 -38.70 15.23 15.94
C ASN A 429 -38.90 15.75 17.38
N MET A 430 -39.58 16.87 17.52
CA MET A 430 -39.82 17.53 18.81
C MET A 430 -41.31 17.51 19.13
N PRO A 431 -41.73 17.08 20.34
CA PRO A 431 -43.12 17.22 20.75
C PRO A 431 -43.52 18.70 20.83
N ALA A 432 -44.82 18.98 20.72
CA ALA A 432 -45.34 20.30 21.04
C ALA A 432 -45.01 20.62 22.50
N SER A 433 -44.40 21.79 22.75
CA SER A 433 -44.07 22.25 24.09
C SER A 433 -44.03 23.78 24.13
N GLY A 434 -44.77 24.34 25.07
CA GLY A 434 -44.71 25.77 25.41
C GLY A 434 -43.58 26.11 26.39
N ASP A 435 -42.97 25.10 27.03
CA ASP A 435 -41.96 25.31 28.08
C ASP A 435 -40.53 25.37 27.51
N VAL A 436 -40.32 24.76 26.35
CA VAL A 436 -39.02 24.78 25.67
C VAL A 436 -38.88 26.08 24.89
N ILE A 437 -37.94 26.91 25.29
CA ILE A 437 -37.63 28.17 24.60
C ILE A 437 -36.71 27.89 23.42
N TRP A 438 -37.10 28.35 22.25
CA TRP A 438 -36.32 28.29 21.02
C TRP A 438 -35.61 29.62 20.80
N THR A 439 -34.32 29.57 20.51
CA THR A 439 -33.47 30.75 20.29
C THR A 439 -33.30 30.99 18.81
N ILE A 440 -33.72 32.16 18.32
CA ILE A 440 -33.53 32.57 16.92
C ILE A 440 -32.23 33.38 16.84
N GLU A 441 -31.26 32.90 16.06
CA GLU A 441 -29.93 33.50 15.96
C GLU A 441 -30.02 34.94 15.42
N GLY A 442 -29.40 35.89 16.13
CA GLY A 442 -29.42 37.31 15.82
C GLY A 442 -30.62 38.10 16.38
N TYR A 443 -31.56 37.43 17.05
CA TYR A 443 -32.74 38.06 17.68
C TYR A 443 -32.83 37.73 19.17
N GLU A 444 -31.71 37.38 19.80
CA GLU A 444 -31.66 36.97 21.20
C GLU A 444 -32.21 38.07 22.12
N GLY A 445 -33.23 37.73 22.93
CA GLY A 445 -33.85 38.64 23.90
C GLY A 445 -34.95 39.54 23.33
N ALA A 446 -34.95 39.85 22.03
CA ALA A 446 -36.03 40.60 21.37
C ALA A 446 -37.22 39.69 21.03
N LEU A 447 -36.91 38.50 20.51
CA LEU A 447 -37.87 37.48 20.14
C LEU A 447 -37.70 36.26 21.05
N PHE A 448 -38.81 35.60 21.37
CA PHE A 448 -38.79 34.25 21.93
C PHE A 448 -39.75 33.37 21.15
N ALA A 449 -39.35 32.14 20.85
CA ALA A 449 -40.17 31.21 20.09
C ALA A 449 -40.54 30.00 20.94
N ILE A 450 -41.75 29.49 20.72
CA ILE A 450 -42.26 28.26 21.30
C ILE A 450 -42.78 27.34 20.21
N ASN A 451 -42.82 26.06 20.51
CA ASN A 451 -43.29 25.04 19.59
C ASN A 451 -44.74 24.63 19.94
N SER A 452 -45.73 25.31 19.36
CA SER A 452 -47.14 25.02 19.65
C SER A 452 -47.66 23.73 18.98
N GLU A 453 -47.01 23.28 17.90
CA GLU A 453 -47.31 22.05 17.17
C GLU A 453 -46.10 21.10 17.17
N PRO A 454 -46.25 19.78 17.10
CA PRO A 454 -45.11 18.89 17.06
C PRO A 454 -44.31 19.06 15.76
N VAL A 455 -42.99 19.11 15.85
CA VAL A 455 -42.07 19.07 14.70
C VAL A 455 -41.87 17.59 14.33
N GLN A 456 -42.21 17.21 13.10
CA GLN A 456 -42.28 15.80 12.67
C GLN A 456 -41.67 15.60 11.27
N GLY A 457 -41.57 14.34 10.82
CA GLY A 457 -41.06 13.99 9.49
C GLY A 457 -39.57 13.66 9.46
N GLY A 458 -38.87 13.78 10.59
CA GLY A 458 -37.49 13.29 10.72
C GLY A 458 -37.46 11.76 10.72
N THR A 459 -36.82 11.15 9.73
CA THR A 459 -36.65 9.70 9.64
C THR A 459 -35.17 9.32 9.58
N THR A 460 -34.85 8.14 10.09
CA THR A 460 -33.57 7.46 9.83
C THR A 460 -33.84 6.28 8.90
N ALA A 461 -32.96 6.07 7.92
CA ALA A 461 -32.95 4.88 7.10
C ALA A 461 -31.77 4.00 7.53
N LEU A 462 -32.00 2.70 7.63
CA LEU A 462 -30.91 1.73 7.82
C LEU A 462 -30.19 1.58 6.49
N LEU A 463 -29.03 2.23 6.36
CA LEU A 463 -28.15 2.06 5.22
C LEU A 463 -27.06 1.05 5.58
N LYS A 464 -26.92 0.03 4.74
CA LYS A 464 -25.80 -0.91 4.81
C LYS A 464 -24.58 -0.27 4.16
N LEU A 465 -23.94 0.62 4.91
CA LEU A 465 -22.66 1.21 4.53
C LEU A 465 -21.54 0.36 5.15
N PRO A 466 -20.53 -0.05 4.36
CA PRO A 466 -19.39 -0.79 4.90
C PRO A 466 -18.63 0.04 5.94
N THR A 467 -18.48 -0.52 7.13
CA THR A 467 -17.67 0.02 8.22
C THR A 467 -16.35 -0.73 8.33
N GLU A 468 -15.41 -0.21 9.14
CA GLU A 468 -14.14 -0.89 9.42
C GLU A 468 -14.32 -2.30 9.96
N ALA A 469 -15.32 -2.51 10.82
CA ALA A 469 -15.63 -3.85 11.35
C ALA A 469 -16.04 -4.85 10.26
N ASP A 470 -16.58 -4.38 9.13
CA ASP A 470 -17.02 -5.24 8.04
C ASP A 470 -15.86 -5.66 7.12
N TRP A 471 -14.88 -4.78 6.88
CA TRP A 471 -13.79 -5.06 5.95
C TRP A 471 -12.48 -5.52 6.60
N LEU A 472 -12.24 -5.23 7.89
CA LEU A 472 -11.03 -5.68 8.59
C LEU A 472 -10.83 -7.21 8.51
N PRO A 473 -11.87 -8.06 8.66
CA PRO A 473 -11.72 -9.51 8.51
C PRO A 473 -11.38 -9.98 7.08
N LEU A 474 -11.55 -9.11 6.08
CA LEU A 474 -11.27 -9.41 4.66
C LEU A 474 -9.81 -9.08 4.28
N LEU A 475 -9.08 -8.32 5.09
CA LEU A 475 -7.68 -7.97 4.82
C LEU A 475 -6.78 -9.20 4.60
N PRO A 476 -6.84 -10.29 5.39
CA PRO A 476 -6.01 -11.47 5.15
C PRO A 476 -6.24 -12.09 3.76
N GLN A 477 -7.46 -11.98 3.22
CA GLN A 477 -7.76 -12.45 1.87
C GLN A 477 -7.13 -11.53 0.81
N ALA A 478 -7.14 -10.21 1.02
CA ALA A 478 -6.45 -9.26 0.15
C ALA A 478 -4.94 -9.48 0.15
N VAL A 479 -4.34 -9.72 1.33
CA VAL A 479 -2.91 -10.04 1.52
C VAL A 479 -2.52 -11.31 0.75
N ALA A 480 -3.34 -12.36 0.79
CA ALA A 480 -3.11 -13.57 0.02
C ALA A 480 -3.11 -13.30 -1.50
N GLN A 481 -4.02 -12.44 -1.99
CA GLN A 481 -4.05 -12.05 -3.39
C GLN A 481 -2.84 -11.20 -3.80
N PHE A 482 -2.37 -10.28 -2.94
CA PHE A 482 -1.14 -9.50 -3.18
C PHE A 482 0.07 -10.40 -3.44
N ARG A 483 0.27 -11.47 -2.65
CA ARG A 483 1.39 -12.41 -2.84
C ARG A 483 1.45 -12.98 -4.26
N SER A 484 0.29 -13.23 -4.87
CA SER A 484 0.20 -13.73 -6.25
C SER A 484 0.29 -12.63 -7.31
N ALA A 485 -0.22 -11.43 -7.00
CA ALA A 485 -0.30 -10.31 -7.94
C ALA A 485 1.02 -9.57 -8.12
N ILE A 486 1.84 -9.44 -7.06
CA ILE A 486 3.07 -8.63 -7.07
C ILE A 486 4.05 -9.05 -8.17
N PRO A 487 4.45 -10.34 -8.31
CA PRO A 487 5.42 -10.73 -9.32
C PRO A 487 4.94 -10.44 -10.75
N ALA A 488 3.65 -10.69 -11.01
CA ALA A 488 3.04 -10.47 -12.32
C ALA A 488 2.96 -8.98 -12.67
N GLN A 489 2.53 -8.13 -11.74
CA GLN A 489 2.42 -6.69 -11.96
C GLN A 489 3.80 -6.03 -12.09
N MET A 490 4.76 -6.41 -11.27
CA MET A 490 6.14 -5.91 -11.34
C MET A 490 6.79 -6.23 -12.70
N GLN A 491 6.54 -7.43 -13.24
CA GLN A 491 7.03 -7.81 -14.57
C GLN A 491 6.54 -6.90 -15.69
N THR A 492 5.37 -6.27 -15.57
CA THR A 492 4.85 -5.35 -16.59
C THR A 492 5.61 -4.03 -16.71
N VAL A 493 6.37 -3.66 -15.67
CA VAL A 493 7.11 -2.39 -15.57
C VAL A 493 8.61 -2.57 -15.85
N LEU A 494 9.05 -3.81 -16.09
CA LEU A 494 10.43 -4.13 -16.46
C LEU A 494 10.74 -3.66 -17.89
N GLN A 495 11.94 -3.12 -18.09
CA GLN A 495 12.45 -2.79 -19.42
C GLN A 495 13.09 -4.02 -20.09
N GLU A 496 13.35 -3.93 -21.39
CA GLU A 496 14.03 -4.99 -22.14
C GLU A 496 15.40 -5.32 -21.50
N GLY A 497 15.60 -6.60 -21.17
CA GLY A 497 16.82 -7.10 -20.52
C GLY A 497 16.88 -6.89 -19.00
N GLU A 498 15.86 -6.31 -18.37
CA GLU A 498 15.69 -6.29 -16.91
C GLU A 498 14.99 -7.56 -16.42
N VAL A 499 15.44 -8.05 -15.27
CA VAL A 499 14.82 -9.14 -14.52
C VAL A 499 14.61 -8.66 -13.09
N LEU A 500 13.54 -9.11 -12.45
CA LEU A 500 13.29 -8.81 -11.04
C LEU A 500 14.37 -9.49 -10.19
N ALA A 501 15.02 -8.73 -9.30
CA ALA A 501 15.99 -9.29 -8.36
C ALA A 501 15.29 -10.21 -7.36
N ASP A 502 16.00 -11.25 -6.94
CA ASP A 502 15.57 -12.15 -5.86
C ASP A 502 15.80 -11.48 -4.50
N VAL A 503 14.99 -10.45 -4.23
CA VAL A 503 14.98 -9.65 -3.01
C VAL A 503 13.54 -9.44 -2.55
N ASN A 504 13.34 -9.35 -1.24
CA ASN A 504 12.02 -9.09 -0.69
C ASN A 504 11.48 -7.73 -1.14
N PHE A 505 10.19 -7.69 -1.45
CA PHE A 505 9.47 -6.46 -1.78
C PHE A 505 9.29 -5.58 -0.55
N LEU A 506 9.18 -4.26 -0.78
CA LEU A 506 8.84 -3.29 0.25
C LEU A 506 7.48 -2.63 -0.03
N PRO A 507 6.58 -2.52 0.94
CA PRO A 507 6.62 -3.23 2.22
C PRO A 507 6.52 -4.75 2.03
N ASN A 508 6.89 -5.52 3.06
CA ASN A 508 6.58 -6.95 3.03
C ASN A 508 5.05 -7.11 3.06
N VAL A 509 4.55 -8.11 2.33
CA VAL A 509 3.12 -8.40 2.24
C VAL A 509 2.51 -8.69 3.61
N ASP A 510 3.29 -9.29 4.51
CA ASP A 510 2.85 -9.56 5.88
C ASP A 510 2.73 -8.30 6.75
N ASP A 511 3.54 -7.27 6.47
CA ASP A 511 3.52 -6.01 7.21
C ASP A 511 2.22 -5.23 6.95
N LEU A 512 1.55 -5.46 5.82
CA LEU A 512 0.24 -4.87 5.50
C LEU A 512 -0.85 -5.23 6.52
N THR A 513 -0.70 -6.34 7.26
CA THR A 513 -1.66 -6.67 8.33
C THR A 513 -1.40 -5.93 9.63
N GLN A 514 -0.19 -5.42 9.82
CA GLN A 514 0.26 -4.80 11.06
C GLN A 514 0.21 -3.27 11.00
N ASP A 515 0.40 -2.69 9.81
CA ASP A 515 0.47 -1.24 9.62
C ASP A 515 -0.54 -0.74 8.56
N PRO A 516 -1.65 -0.12 9.01
CA PRO A 516 -2.65 0.50 8.13
C PRO A 516 -2.12 1.64 7.26
N SER A 517 -0.96 2.23 7.57
CA SER A 517 -0.40 3.33 6.77
C SER A 517 0.22 2.87 5.44
N LEU A 518 0.41 1.56 5.27
CA LEU A 518 1.04 0.97 4.10
C LEU A 518 0.07 0.74 2.92
N TYR A 519 -1.22 0.95 3.11
CA TYR A 519 -2.25 0.73 2.10
C TYR A 519 -3.40 1.74 2.21
N ASP A 520 -4.10 1.94 1.09
CA ASP A 520 -5.36 2.66 1.02
C ASP A 520 -6.52 1.66 0.85
N VAL A 521 -7.66 1.97 1.46
CA VAL A 521 -8.86 1.14 1.43
C VAL A 521 -10.01 1.93 0.85
N GLN A 522 -10.55 1.43 -0.26
CA GLN A 522 -11.76 1.98 -0.86
C GLN A 522 -12.84 0.92 -0.87
N THR A 523 -14.04 1.27 -0.36
CA THR A 523 -15.20 0.40 -0.43
C THR A 523 -16.15 0.91 -1.51
N ARG A 524 -16.61 0.01 -2.38
CA ARG A 524 -17.59 0.31 -3.43
C ARG A 524 -18.81 -0.59 -3.26
N PRO A 525 -20.03 -0.04 -3.19
CA PRO A 525 -21.23 -0.87 -3.16
C PRO A 525 -21.37 -1.63 -4.48
N VAL A 526 -21.74 -2.90 -4.41
CA VAL A 526 -22.02 -3.71 -5.60
C VAL A 526 -23.44 -3.40 -6.06
N ALA A 527 -23.59 -3.04 -7.33
CA ALA A 527 -24.90 -2.68 -7.88
C ALA A 527 -25.84 -3.90 -7.91
N GLY A 528 -27.06 -3.72 -7.40
CA GLY A 528 -28.11 -4.75 -7.43
C GLY A 528 -28.11 -5.72 -6.26
N THR A 529 -27.24 -5.53 -5.27
CA THR A 529 -27.12 -6.36 -4.07
C THR A 529 -27.35 -5.52 -2.81
N ASP A 530 -28.12 -6.04 -1.86
CA ASP A 530 -28.43 -5.34 -0.61
C ASP A 530 -27.37 -5.62 0.48
N GLY A 531 -26.32 -4.80 0.46
CA GLY A 531 -25.25 -4.84 1.47
C GLY A 531 -23.95 -5.51 1.00
N ASP A 532 -23.86 -6.00 -0.23
CA ASP A 532 -22.58 -6.48 -0.76
C ASP A 532 -21.73 -5.29 -1.19
N PHE A 533 -20.44 -5.38 -0.91
CA PHE A 533 -19.46 -4.38 -1.30
C PHE A 533 -18.18 -5.03 -1.84
N GLU A 534 -17.47 -4.26 -2.64
CA GLU A 534 -16.13 -4.58 -3.11
C GLU A 534 -15.15 -3.71 -2.34
N LEU A 535 -14.27 -4.37 -1.59
CA LEU A 535 -13.12 -3.79 -0.92
C LEU A 535 -11.95 -3.74 -1.90
N ILE A 536 -11.51 -2.56 -2.27
CA ILE A 536 -10.33 -2.36 -3.11
C ILE A 536 -9.21 -1.91 -2.18
N VAL A 537 -8.26 -2.81 -1.93
CA VAL A 537 -7.05 -2.49 -1.16
C VAL A 537 -5.96 -2.13 -2.14
N THR A 538 -5.37 -0.95 -2.00
CA THR A 538 -4.28 -0.47 -2.87
C THR A 538 -3.02 -0.26 -2.04
N ALA A 539 -1.92 -0.91 -2.43
CA ALA A 539 -0.62 -0.74 -1.77
C ALA A 539 0.47 -0.46 -2.81
N ASN A 540 1.43 0.38 -2.44
CA ASN A 540 2.58 0.71 -3.27
C ASN A 540 3.73 -0.22 -2.95
N PHE A 541 4.05 -1.12 -3.87
CA PHE A 541 5.18 -2.02 -3.69
C PHE A 541 6.41 -1.50 -4.43
N GLN A 542 7.57 -1.73 -3.83
CA GLN A 542 8.87 -1.46 -4.39
C GLN A 542 9.63 -2.76 -4.59
N GLY A 543 10.34 -2.83 -5.71
CA GLY A 543 11.23 -3.93 -6.04
C GLY A 543 12.47 -3.42 -6.76
N LEU A 544 13.48 -4.27 -6.89
CA LEU A 544 14.69 -3.95 -7.63
C LEU A 544 14.69 -4.68 -8.98
N ALA A 545 14.69 -3.91 -10.07
CA ALA A 545 14.89 -4.42 -11.42
C ALA A 545 16.39 -4.42 -11.74
N VAL A 546 16.95 -5.55 -12.15
CA VAL A 546 18.39 -5.74 -12.40
C VAL A 546 18.60 -6.17 -13.84
N ARG A 547 19.64 -5.63 -14.51
CA ARG A 547 20.02 -6.10 -15.85
C ARG A 547 21.04 -7.22 -15.75
N GLY A 548 20.72 -8.40 -16.27
CA GLY A 548 21.59 -9.59 -16.20
C GLY A 548 21.40 -10.42 -14.93
N ASN A 549 22.38 -11.26 -14.60
CA ASN A 549 22.26 -12.20 -13.47
C ASN A 549 22.54 -11.50 -12.13
N PHE A 550 21.51 -11.34 -11.30
CA PHE A 550 21.62 -10.71 -9.99
C PHE A 550 22.62 -11.44 -9.07
N ALA A 551 22.63 -12.78 -9.08
CA ALA A 551 23.53 -13.56 -8.23
C ALA A 551 25.01 -13.32 -8.56
N GLU A 552 25.35 -13.18 -9.84
CA GLU A 552 26.71 -12.85 -10.30
C GLU A 552 27.11 -11.44 -9.89
N GLN A 553 26.21 -10.46 -10.03
CA GLN A 553 26.48 -9.09 -9.62
C GLN A 553 26.64 -8.97 -8.11
N LEU A 554 25.82 -9.69 -7.34
CA LEU A 554 25.94 -9.77 -5.89
C LEU A 554 27.26 -10.42 -5.47
N ASN A 555 27.67 -11.51 -6.14
CA ASN A 555 28.96 -12.17 -5.92
C ASN A 555 30.15 -11.25 -6.20
N ARG A 556 30.02 -10.31 -7.14
CA ARG A 556 31.04 -9.29 -7.44
C ARG A 556 31.02 -8.15 -6.41
N ALA A 557 29.83 -7.61 -6.11
CA ALA A 557 29.67 -6.41 -5.31
C ALA A 557 29.93 -6.65 -3.82
N LEU A 558 29.49 -7.80 -3.28
CA LEU A 558 29.56 -8.11 -1.86
C LEU A 558 31.00 -8.15 -1.31
N PRO A 559 31.97 -8.82 -1.94
CA PRO A 559 33.36 -8.75 -1.50
C PRO A 559 33.94 -7.33 -1.46
N ASN A 560 33.61 -6.51 -2.46
CA ASN A 560 34.08 -5.13 -2.53
C ASN A 560 33.45 -4.29 -1.41
N ALA A 561 32.18 -4.50 -1.10
CA ALA A 561 31.51 -3.83 0.02
C ALA A 561 32.06 -4.27 1.39
N LEU A 562 32.36 -5.55 1.56
CA LEU A 562 33.04 -6.05 2.75
C LEU A 562 34.43 -5.45 2.89
N ARG A 563 35.20 -5.31 1.80
CA ARG A 563 36.51 -4.65 1.83
C ARG A 563 36.44 -3.15 2.15
N ILE A 564 35.35 -2.48 1.78
CA ILE A 564 35.10 -1.09 2.18
C ILE A 564 34.79 -1.01 3.68
N LYS A 565 33.99 -1.95 4.20
CA LYS A 565 33.62 -2.01 5.63
C LYS A 565 34.79 -2.44 6.51
N ASP A 566 35.57 -3.40 6.05
CA ASP A 566 36.76 -3.94 6.69
C ASP A 566 37.89 -4.09 5.65
N PRO A 567 38.85 -3.14 5.62
CA PRO A 567 39.97 -3.17 4.69
C PRO A 567 40.87 -4.41 4.81
N SER A 568 40.77 -5.19 5.90
CA SER A 568 41.53 -6.42 6.10
C SER A 568 40.90 -7.64 5.42
N PHE A 569 39.65 -7.53 4.97
CA PHE A 569 38.94 -8.61 4.28
C PHE A 569 39.60 -8.94 2.93
N SER A 570 39.85 -10.23 2.70
CA SER A 570 40.37 -10.77 1.44
C SER A 570 39.56 -11.98 0.98
N THR A 571 39.17 -11.98 -0.30
CA THR A 571 38.47 -13.10 -0.95
C THR A 571 39.36 -14.31 -1.19
N ASP A 572 40.67 -14.15 -1.14
CA ASP A 572 41.60 -15.26 -1.40
C ASP A 572 41.61 -16.26 -0.24
N THR A 573 41.33 -15.77 0.97
CA THR A 573 41.38 -16.54 2.21
C THR A 573 40.02 -16.75 2.86
N SER A 574 38.91 -16.35 2.21
CA SER A 574 37.57 -16.45 2.79
C SER A 574 36.47 -16.84 1.78
N SER A 575 35.46 -17.57 2.26
CA SER A 575 34.22 -17.92 1.56
C SER A 575 33.06 -17.19 2.22
N ILE A 576 32.17 -16.63 1.40
CA ILE A 576 31.04 -15.83 1.87
C ILE A 576 29.79 -16.72 1.89
N VAL A 577 29.24 -16.93 3.08
CA VAL A 577 27.91 -17.52 3.28
C VAL A 577 26.93 -16.36 3.42
N LYS A 578 25.99 -16.26 2.48
CA LYS A 578 25.09 -15.12 2.36
C LYS A 578 23.85 -15.31 3.24
N SER A 579 23.42 -14.28 3.96
CA SER A 579 22.04 -14.18 4.43
C SER A 579 21.10 -13.75 3.32
N GLU A 580 19.81 -13.74 3.68
CA GLU A 580 18.75 -13.03 2.99
C GLU A 580 19.16 -11.59 2.65
N VAL A 581 18.84 -11.17 1.42
CA VAL A 581 19.09 -9.84 0.89
C VAL A 581 17.74 -9.12 0.81
N ARG A 582 17.63 -7.96 1.46
CA ARG A 582 16.44 -7.11 1.40
C ARG A 582 16.78 -5.71 0.95
N LEU A 583 15.79 -4.97 0.45
CA LEU A 583 15.92 -3.52 0.29
C LEU A 583 15.89 -2.85 1.67
N ASP A 584 16.62 -1.75 1.84
CA ASP A 584 16.49 -0.92 3.04
C ASP A 584 15.13 -0.21 3.08
N ASP A 585 14.69 0.26 4.26
CA ASP A 585 13.37 0.88 4.42
C ASP A 585 13.15 2.13 3.55
N SER A 586 14.23 2.78 3.09
CA SER A 586 14.17 3.92 2.17
C SER A 586 14.12 3.52 0.69
N GLY A 587 14.29 2.23 0.42
CA GLY A 587 14.53 1.67 -0.90
C GLY A 587 15.88 2.02 -1.50
N ALA A 588 16.75 2.81 -0.86
CA ALA A 588 17.94 3.43 -1.48
C ALA A 588 19.14 2.48 -1.65
N SER A 589 19.23 1.44 -0.82
CA SER A 589 20.29 0.44 -0.87
C SER A 589 19.76 -0.95 -0.56
N LEU A 590 20.55 -1.98 -0.89
CA LEU A 590 20.29 -3.34 -0.44
C LEU A 590 21.00 -3.56 0.89
N LEU A 591 20.29 -4.15 1.85
CA LEU A 591 20.78 -4.48 3.17
C LEU A 591 20.88 -6.00 3.32
N LEU A 592 22.07 -6.47 3.67
CA LEU A 592 22.29 -7.83 4.11
C LEU A 592 22.40 -7.79 5.62
N ALA A 593 21.42 -8.41 6.30
CA ALA A 593 21.33 -8.39 7.75
C ALA A 593 22.57 -9.03 8.39
N THR A 594 23.01 -10.19 7.86
CA THR A 594 24.10 -10.96 8.45
C THR A 594 24.93 -11.61 7.36
N VAL A 595 26.18 -11.20 7.18
CA VAL A 595 27.10 -11.84 6.23
C VAL A 595 28.12 -12.65 7.00
N GLU A 596 28.06 -13.97 6.87
CA GLU A 596 29.03 -14.86 7.49
C GLU A 596 30.19 -15.09 6.53
N VAL A 597 31.39 -14.74 6.99
CA VAL A 597 32.63 -14.93 6.26
C VAL A 597 33.41 -16.02 6.96
N ALA A 598 33.41 -17.22 6.38
CA ALA A 598 34.27 -18.30 6.85
C ALA A 598 35.64 -18.17 6.17
N PRO A 599 36.76 -18.45 6.86
CA PRO A 599 38.03 -18.62 6.17
C PRO A 599 37.89 -19.75 5.14
N LYS A 600 38.40 -19.55 3.93
CA LYS A 600 38.65 -20.60 2.93
C LYS A 600 39.65 -21.54 3.58
N THR A 601 39.14 -22.49 4.35
CA THR A 601 39.89 -23.69 4.66
C THR A 601 40.20 -24.30 3.31
N ASN A 602 41.47 -24.63 3.06
CA ASN A 602 41.83 -25.44 1.89
C ASN A 602 40.83 -26.61 1.85
N LEU A 603 40.01 -26.66 0.80
CA LEU A 603 38.74 -27.38 0.61
C LEU A 603 38.80 -28.93 0.79
N GLY A 604 39.84 -29.46 1.43
CA GLY A 604 39.93 -30.85 1.84
C GLY A 604 39.86 -30.99 3.36
N LEU A 605 39.00 -31.89 3.82
CA LEU A 605 39.26 -32.61 5.07
C LEU A 605 40.72 -33.10 5.03
N PRO A 606 41.56 -32.79 6.03
CA PRO A 606 42.92 -33.30 6.08
C PRO A 606 42.91 -34.81 5.86
N ASP A 607 43.89 -35.35 5.13
CA ASP A 607 43.91 -36.81 4.85
C ASP A 607 43.88 -37.64 6.14
N SER A 608 44.41 -37.09 7.24
CA SER A 608 44.31 -37.66 8.59
C SER A 608 42.87 -37.68 9.13
N THR A 609 42.05 -36.69 8.83
CA THR A 609 40.63 -36.66 9.21
C THR A 609 39.81 -37.58 8.32
N LYS A 610 40.07 -37.62 7.01
CA LYS A 610 39.45 -38.58 6.08
C LYS A 610 39.72 -40.02 6.52
N LEU A 611 40.96 -40.31 6.90
CA LEU A 611 41.35 -41.63 7.41
C LEU A 611 40.65 -41.94 8.73
N LYS A 612 40.55 -41.00 9.68
CA LYS A 612 39.80 -41.18 10.94
C LYS A 612 38.32 -41.47 10.70
N ILE A 613 37.70 -40.77 9.75
CA ILE A 613 36.30 -41.01 9.36
C ILE A 613 36.18 -42.43 8.81
N ALA A 614 37.00 -42.81 7.82
CA ALA A 614 37.00 -44.14 7.23
C ALA A 614 37.26 -45.26 8.26
N GLU A 615 38.19 -45.05 9.20
CA GLU A 615 38.49 -46.02 10.27
C GLU A 615 37.36 -46.17 11.28
N SER A 616 36.61 -45.10 11.57
CA SER A 616 35.50 -45.11 12.54
C SER A 616 34.26 -45.84 12.04
N ILE A 617 34.09 -45.94 10.72
CA ILE A 617 32.88 -46.50 10.09
C ILE A 617 33.12 -47.82 9.36
N LYS A 618 34.36 -48.29 9.27
CA LYS A 618 34.69 -49.55 8.57
C LYS A 618 33.91 -50.75 9.14
N GLY A 619 33.35 -51.58 8.28
CA GLY A 619 32.60 -52.78 8.66
C GLY A 619 31.26 -52.57 9.36
N LEU A 620 30.86 -51.31 9.62
CA LEU A 620 29.58 -50.99 10.26
C LEU A 620 28.42 -51.05 9.26
N THR A 621 27.22 -51.28 9.79
CA THR A 621 25.98 -51.08 9.02
C THR A 621 25.74 -49.58 8.79
N PRO A 622 24.96 -49.18 7.76
CA PRO A 622 24.68 -47.75 7.51
C PRO A 622 24.09 -47.01 8.70
N ALA A 623 23.23 -47.66 9.49
CA ALA A 623 22.64 -47.09 10.69
C ALA A 623 23.69 -46.83 11.78
N GLU A 624 24.59 -47.78 12.03
CA GLU A 624 25.68 -47.63 13.00
C GLU A 624 26.73 -46.62 12.54
N ALA A 625 27.03 -46.59 11.23
CA ALA A 625 27.92 -45.61 10.63
C ALA A 625 27.37 -44.19 10.77
N MET A 626 26.06 -44.00 10.61
CA MET A 626 25.41 -42.71 10.81
C MET A 626 25.52 -42.23 12.26
N VAL A 627 25.38 -43.13 13.24
CA VAL A 627 25.60 -42.80 14.67
C VAL A 627 27.05 -42.36 14.93
N GLN A 628 28.03 -43.05 14.35
CA GLN A 628 29.45 -42.67 14.51
C GLN A 628 29.79 -41.35 13.82
N LEU A 629 29.28 -41.13 12.60
CA LEU A 629 29.42 -39.86 11.90
C LEU A 629 28.76 -38.73 12.70
N GLN A 630 27.61 -38.98 13.34
CA GLN A 630 26.95 -37.99 14.19
C GLN A 630 27.76 -37.65 15.45
N ALA A 631 28.45 -38.62 16.05
CA ALA A 631 29.42 -38.36 17.13
C ALA A 631 30.65 -37.57 16.65
N LEU A 632 31.12 -37.82 15.42
CA LEU A 632 32.19 -37.01 14.80
C LEU A 632 31.73 -35.58 14.47
N ARG A 633 30.45 -35.38 14.17
CA ARG A 633 29.83 -34.05 14.04
C ARG A 633 29.76 -33.33 15.38
N GLU A 634 29.28 -34.01 16.43
CA GLU A 634 29.18 -33.44 17.77
C GLU A 634 30.55 -33.07 18.37
N SER A 635 31.60 -33.79 17.97
CA SER A 635 32.99 -33.43 18.34
C SER A 635 33.62 -32.34 17.46
N GLY A 636 32.87 -31.78 16.50
CA GLY A 636 33.31 -30.68 15.63
C GLY A 636 34.35 -31.09 14.58
N LEU A 637 34.54 -32.39 14.32
CA LEU A 637 35.48 -32.90 13.31
C LEU A 637 34.90 -32.86 11.89
N ILE A 638 33.58 -32.95 11.77
CA ILE A 638 32.83 -32.83 10.51
C ILE A 638 31.59 -31.93 10.71
N GLY A 639 31.10 -31.35 9.62
CA GLY A 639 29.87 -30.55 9.61
C GLY A 639 28.67 -31.44 9.38
N ASP A 640 27.89 -31.18 8.34
CA ASP A 640 26.74 -32.01 8.00
C ASP A 640 27.12 -33.28 7.21
N ILE A 641 26.36 -34.34 7.44
CA ILE A 641 26.46 -35.60 6.71
C ILE A 641 25.44 -35.52 5.57
N VAL A 642 25.90 -35.54 4.31
CA VAL A 642 24.98 -35.38 3.16
C VAL A 642 24.40 -36.72 2.73
N SER A 643 25.23 -37.76 2.65
CA SER A 643 24.75 -39.10 2.33
C SER A 643 25.72 -40.20 2.76
N VAL A 644 25.16 -41.28 3.30
CA VAL A 644 25.83 -42.56 3.50
C VAL A 644 25.23 -43.56 2.50
N PRO A 645 26.03 -44.30 1.70
CA PRO A 645 25.48 -45.25 0.74
C PRO A 645 24.70 -46.37 1.41
N GLU A 646 23.62 -46.78 0.77
CA GLU A 646 22.75 -47.85 1.24
C GLU A 646 23.34 -49.22 0.85
N VAL A 647 24.37 -49.63 1.58
CA VAL A 647 25.03 -50.94 1.47
C VAL A 647 24.81 -51.78 2.72
N GLU A 648 24.73 -53.11 2.62
CA GLU A 648 24.45 -53.98 3.78
C GLU A 648 25.47 -53.79 4.90
N ARG A 649 26.75 -53.61 4.54
CA ARG A 649 27.85 -53.22 5.42
C ARG A 649 28.89 -52.40 4.65
N LEU A 650 29.52 -51.46 5.34
CA LEU A 650 30.66 -50.72 4.81
C LEU A 650 31.90 -51.62 4.67
N PRO A 651 32.81 -51.35 3.71
CA PRO A 651 34.05 -52.09 3.55
C PRO A 651 34.86 -52.19 4.84
N ILE A 652 35.54 -53.32 5.05
CA ILE A 652 36.44 -53.53 6.20
C ILE A 652 37.76 -52.77 5.99
N ASP A 653 38.19 -52.63 4.74
CA ASP A 653 39.39 -51.88 4.39
C ASP A 653 39.04 -50.38 4.27
N PRO A 654 39.61 -49.50 5.11
CA PRO A 654 39.38 -48.06 5.03
C PRO A 654 39.84 -47.46 3.68
N ALA A 655 40.73 -48.12 2.94
CA ALA A 655 41.16 -47.64 1.61
C ALA A 655 40.05 -47.76 0.55
N GLU A 656 39.04 -48.60 0.79
CA GLU A 656 37.86 -48.75 -0.08
C GLU A 656 36.74 -47.73 0.27
N ILE A 657 36.91 -46.92 1.31
CA ILE A 657 35.96 -45.89 1.73
C ILE A 657 36.47 -44.53 1.26
N ASN A 658 35.85 -43.99 0.22
CA ASN A 658 36.21 -42.68 -0.32
C ASN A 658 35.40 -41.57 0.37
N VAL A 659 36.03 -40.77 1.22
CA VAL A 659 35.38 -39.62 1.85
C VAL A 659 35.53 -38.40 0.94
N GLN A 660 34.43 -38.04 0.27
CA GLN A 660 34.36 -36.85 -0.56
C GLN A 660 33.79 -35.68 0.24
N VAL A 661 34.41 -34.52 0.06
CA VAL A 661 33.94 -33.27 0.65
C VAL A 661 32.96 -32.65 -0.32
N GLN A 662 31.74 -32.38 0.14
CA GLN A 662 30.77 -31.64 -0.65
C GLN A 662 30.89 -30.16 -0.28
N GLU A 663 31.26 -29.33 -1.27
CA GLU A 663 31.33 -27.87 -1.13
C GLU A 663 29.95 -27.24 -0.91
#